data_AF-A0A818UI90-F1
#
_entry.id   AF-A0A818UI90-F1
#
_cell.length_a   1.000
_cell.length_b   1.000
_cell.length_c   1.000
_cell.angle_alpha   90.00
_cell.angle_beta   90.00
_cell.angle_gamma   90.00
#
_symmetry.space_group_name_H-M   'P 1'
#
loop_
_entity.id
_entity.type
_entity.pdbx_description
1 polymer ?
#
loop_
_entity_poly.entity_id
_entity_poly.type
_entity_poly.pdbx_seq_one_letter_code
_entity_poly.pdbx_strand_id
1 'polypeptide(L)'
;MTEQLPIKFQEHLQLQNVGINVTNIGFSSLTMESDKYICVREKVNERAFVIIIDMADPTNPIKRPITADSAIMNLTSKVIALKAGKILQIFNIELRSRMKAYVMTEDCIFWKWASVNTIGVVTETSVYHWTTEGDSQPVKMFDRHQSLLGCQIINYRTDESLQWLLVNGIKAQEGRVVGRMQLYSVERKVSQPIEGHAAAFTQFKLEANKKTSTLFSFAVRGPQGGKLYIVEVGTPPDNEGFQKKVIDVQFPPEAPNDFPVAMQTSAKHGVIFLVTKYGYVHMFDIESGTLICMNRISAETMFVTAPYEPTSGIIAVNRKGQVLSVSMDEEIVVSYIQNTLGNAELAYKMAARCNLPGADQLFLARFSQLFQSGNYDAAAKVAATAPRVCKENSLFKSEARYLVRRKDPALWKQVLREDNQYRRPLIDQVIQTALPETQDPEEISVAVKAFMDADLPNSLIELLEKIVIDNSVFSGHRNLQNSLILADIKADRSRVMDYINRLENYDAPDIANIAISNQLFEEAFSIYKEFEVATSAIQVLIDHIKNLDRAYEFAEGVGVDVDAGVDECVESAIDMDALHVEDEIPPLTPDVRSQRSSIIVCHGDLIAQETDVIVVCSSSKYLFKSICQAGGDSVSTSYSQQISASPNAPIIIVESAGKIASKMIYFLPWEINPDQSILCKSIEDFVSLALEKAIEHKYRSIAFPAMGCGGFKCSIQLISRSMVATVYSKLKTNPMSVSFVIQPDKKDIYDEFKKHIDELQPPPSSIILKAIAAKLGKGTIEVEMGDITKQKVDVIVGSSSSGILREIIINAAGKESRMSYDIELKSHPNSVLIAIPSGSLPCKRIFFVKWEPNDNEEILQQSLSDLISTVVQNVISHNFTSVALPAIGCGKHACSVDIVVKMMVHEMKKHLIQRKLSWTVKFVVNDNQENVYDEFCKQVLTTEDGFHEATTYQLPVTWEKSAEHKTRFTLSTKVHEYQTIASNFDSAMKGKYTEVIKIERIQNERWYMQYLAHTKDFRKRLNMDTEKRLYHGCPEQAANTIIEDCFNRSYAGVNGTVYGVGVYFSSDATYSHGYTKPNANGERCMFLSRVLVGKTTKGNNKMKTRPLGFDSTTDEKHIFVTYHDAQAFAEYLITYK
;
A
#
# COMPACT_ATOMS: atom_id res chain seq x y z
N MET A 1 -33.53 -30.97 -21.06
CA MET A 1 -32.68 -29.80 -20.74
C MET A 1 -31.44 -30.37 -20.09
N THR A 2 -30.25 -30.09 -20.61
CA THR A 2 -28.98 -30.48 -19.96
C THR A 2 -28.87 -29.74 -18.65
N GLU A 3 -28.89 -30.47 -17.54
CA GLU A 3 -28.72 -29.93 -16.19
C GLU A 3 -27.35 -29.26 -16.09
N GLN A 4 -27.31 -27.99 -15.68
CA GLN A 4 -26.06 -27.25 -15.54
C GLN A 4 -25.29 -27.74 -14.31
N LEU A 5 -24.01 -28.05 -14.48
CA LEU A 5 -23.16 -28.54 -13.39
C LEU A 5 -22.58 -27.38 -12.57
N PRO A 6 -22.33 -27.56 -11.26
CA PRO A 6 -21.76 -26.53 -10.39
C PRO A 6 -20.24 -26.38 -10.55
N ILE A 7 -19.68 -26.86 -11.67
CA ILE A 7 -18.25 -26.87 -11.95
C ILE A 7 -17.97 -26.30 -13.34
N LYS A 8 -16.90 -25.52 -13.47
CA LYS A 8 -16.32 -25.11 -14.76
C LYS A 8 -15.24 -26.11 -15.13
N PHE A 9 -15.37 -26.71 -16.31
CA PHE A 9 -14.41 -27.64 -16.88
C PHE A 9 -13.79 -27.03 -18.14
N GLN A 10 -12.47 -27.02 -18.21
CA GLN A 10 -11.73 -26.43 -19.34
C GLN A 10 -10.54 -27.30 -19.73
N GLU A 11 -10.39 -27.54 -21.03
CA GLU A 11 -9.15 -28.05 -21.63
C GLU A 11 -8.29 -26.87 -22.08
N HIS A 12 -7.07 -26.78 -21.56
CA HIS A 12 -6.13 -25.68 -21.82
C HIS A 12 -5.21 -25.97 -22.99
N LEU A 13 -4.76 -27.22 -23.11
CA LEU A 13 -3.73 -27.62 -24.05
C LEU A 13 -3.80 -29.12 -24.30
N GLN A 14 -3.53 -29.53 -25.54
CA GLN A 14 -3.19 -30.90 -25.89
C GLN A 14 -1.68 -31.01 -26.13
N LEU A 15 -0.96 -31.75 -25.30
CA LEU A 15 0.51 -31.77 -25.29
C LEU A 15 1.14 -32.26 -26.62
N GLN A 16 0.45 -33.13 -27.34
CA GLN A 16 0.88 -33.61 -28.65
C GLN A 16 0.90 -32.49 -29.69
N ASN A 17 0.02 -31.49 -29.57
CA ASN A 17 -0.04 -30.36 -30.50
C ASN A 17 1.19 -29.46 -30.39
N VAL A 18 1.91 -29.51 -29.26
CA VAL A 18 3.17 -28.79 -29.04
C VAL A 18 4.39 -29.71 -29.14
N GLY A 19 4.22 -30.85 -29.81
CA GLY A 19 5.32 -31.74 -30.18
C GLY A 19 5.79 -32.71 -29.08
N ILE A 20 5.01 -32.90 -28.01
CA ILE A 20 5.33 -33.89 -26.98
C ILE A 20 4.92 -35.29 -27.46
N ASN A 21 5.86 -36.23 -27.43
CA ASN A 21 5.59 -37.62 -27.74
C ASN A 21 4.73 -38.28 -26.65
N VAL A 22 3.66 -38.97 -27.05
CA VAL A 22 2.71 -39.65 -26.16
C VAL A 22 3.41 -40.63 -25.20
N THR A 23 4.48 -41.28 -25.64
CA THR A 23 5.26 -42.22 -24.80
C THR A 23 5.95 -41.54 -23.61
N ASN A 24 6.14 -40.22 -23.66
CA ASN A 24 6.72 -39.41 -22.58
C ASN A 24 5.66 -38.76 -21.69
N ILE A 25 4.38 -38.97 -21.95
CA ILE A 25 3.26 -38.45 -21.15
C ILE A 25 2.93 -39.48 -20.05
N GLY A 26 3.69 -39.41 -18.95
CA GLY A 26 3.50 -40.31 -17.82
C GLY A 26 4.23 -39.83 -16.57
N PHE A 27 3.85 -40.39 -15.43
CA PHE A 27 4.32 -39.96 -14.10
C PHE A 27 5.85 -39.95 -13.94
N SER A 28 6.56 -40.86 -14.63
CA SER A 28 8.03 -40.91 -14.56
C SER A 28 8.73 -39.81 -15.37
N SER A 29 8.10 -39.33 -16.45
CA SER A 29 8.73 -38.44 -17.44
C SER A 29 8.13 -37.04 -17.49
N LEU A 30 6.93 -36.83 -16.95
CA LEU A 30 6.24 -35.55 -16.93
C LEU A 30 5.93 -35.13 -15.49
N THR A 31 6.28 -33.90 -15.15
CA THR A 31 6.03 -33.29 -13.84
C THR A 31 5.30 -31.97 -14.00
N MET A 32 4.41 -31.66 -13.05
CA MET A 32 3.68 -30.40 -12.98
C MET A 32 3.58 -30.01 -11.50
N GLU A 33 4.43 -29.08 -11.10
CA GLU A 33 4.59 -28.70 -9.70
C GLU A 33 3.60 -27.60 -9.28
N SER A 34 3.24 -26.74 -10.23
CA SER A 34 2.23 -25.68 -10.15
C SER A 34 1.48 -25.60 -11.49
N ASP A 35 0.53 -24.67 -11.60
CA ASP A 35 -0.14 -24.33 -12.85
C ASP A 35 0.72 -23.50 -13.82
N LYS A 36 1.96 -23.15 -13.45
CA LYS A 36 2.84 -22.29 -14.26
C LYS A 36 3.66 -23.06 -15.29
N TYR A 37 4.10 -24.28 -14.96
CA TYR A 37 5.03 -25.03 -15.80
C TYR A 37 4.67 -26.52 -15.89
N ILE A 38 4.76 -27.06 -17.11
CA ILE A 38 4.82 -28.51 -17.36
C ILE A 38 6.23 -28.83 -17.83
N CYS A 39 6.88 -29.78 -17.17
CA CYS A 39 8.23 -30.23 -17.52
C CYS A 39 8.18 -31.69 -18.00
N VAL A 40 8.73 -31.95 -19.18
CA VAL A 40 8.74 -33.27 -19.83
C VAL A 40 10.18 -33.67 -20.14
N ARG A 41 10.54 -34.89 -19.77
CA ARG A 41 11.81 -35.51 -20.15
C ARG A 41 11.60 -36.42 -21.35
N GLU A 42 12.35 -36.15 -22.40
CA GLU A 42 12.28 -36.87 -23.68
C GLU A 42 13.66 -37.40 -24.06
N LYS A 43 13.72 -38.56 -24.71
CA LYS A 43 14.94 -39.10 -25.31
C LYS A 43 14.71 -39.31 -26.80
N VAL A 44 15.47 -38.59 -27.63
CA VAL A 44 15.38 -38.65 -29.10
C VAL A 44 16.74 -39.04 -29.66
N ASN A 45 16.82 -40.14 -30.42
CA ASN A 45 18.07 -40.65 -31.03
C ASN A 45 19.24 -40.70 -30.03
N GLU A 46 19.03 -41.34 -28.89
CA GLU A 46 19.99 -41.45 -27.78
C GLU A 46 20.38 -40.14 -27.06
N ARG A 47 19.84 -38.98 -27.45
CA ARG A 47 20.06 -37.70 -26.74
C ARG A 47 18.89 -37.38 -25.82
N ALA A 48 19.21 -37.02 -24.58
CA ALA A 48 18.23 -36.62 -23.57
C ALA A 48 17.92 -35.11 -23.65
N PHE A 49 16.64 -34.78 -23.54
CA PHE A 49 16.12 -33.43 -23.51
C PHE A 49 15.17 -33.24 -22.34
N VAL A 50 15.16 -32.02 -21.82
CA VAL A 50 14.12 -31.51 -20.94
C VAL A 50 13.35 -30.45 -21.73
N ILE A 51 12.04 -30.62 -21.84
CA ILE A 51 11.11 -29.71 -22.48
C ILE A 51 10.31 -29.02 -21.39
N ILE A 52 10.30 -27.69 -21.41
CA ILE A 52 9.59 -26.87 -20.44
C ILE A 52 8.51 -26.12 -21.20
N ILE A 53 7.26 -26.37 -20.83
CA ILE A 53 6.09 -25.67 -21.33
C ILE A 53 5.72 -24.63 -20.28
N ASP A 54 5.84 -23.37 -20.64
CA ASP A 54 5.35 -22.25 -19.84
C ASP A 54 3.85 -22.11 -20.11
N MET A 55 3.01 -22.24 -19.08
CA MET A 55 1.55 -22.19 -19.25
C MET A 55 1.04 -20.79 -19.60
N ALA A 56 1.87 -19.75 -19.46
CA ALA A 56 1.58 -18.41 -19.97
C ALA A 56 1.82 -18.30 -21.50
N ASP A 57 2.70 -19.14 -22.06
CA ASP A 57 2.93 -19.26 -23.51
C ASP A 57 3.09 -20.74 -23.91
N PRO A 58 2.01 -21.54 -23.84
CA PRO A 58 2.08 -22.98 -24.03
C PRO A 58 2.47 -23.37 -25.46
N THR A 59 2.35 -22.44 -26.42
CA THR A 59 2.62 -22.70 -27.83
C THR A 59 4.10 -22.73 -28.18
N ASN A 60 4.97 -22.19 -27.31
CA ASN A 60 6.41 -22.09 -27.54
C ASN A 60 7.22 -22.87 -26.49
N PRO A 61 7.17 -24.22 -26.49
CA PRO A 61 7.90 -25.03 -25.52
C PRO A 61 9.42 -24.87 -25.66
N ILE A 62 10.10 -24.72 -24.53
CA ILE A 62 11.56 -24.58 -24.47
C ILE A 62 12.19 -25.96 -24.37
N LYS A 63 12.83 -26.43 -25.45
CA LYS A 63 13.57 -27.70 -25.48
C LYS A 63 15.06 -27.47 -25.17
N ARG A 64 15.58 -28.11 -24.12
CA ARG A 64 16.98 -28.00 -23.69
C ARG A 64 17.66 -29.38 -23.68
N PRO A 65 18.89 -29.52 -24.21
CA PRO A 65 19.66 -30.75 -24.10
C PRO A 65 20.18 -30.92 -22.67
N ILE A 66 19.44 -31.64 -21.85
CA ILE A 66 19.74 -31.86 -20.42
C ILE A 66 19.61 -33.35 -20.15
N THR A 67 20.67 -33.93 -19.59
CA THR A 67 20.68 -35.33 -19.15
C THR A 67 20.39 -35.38 -17.65
N ALA A 68 19.19 -35.84 -17.29
CA ALA A 68 18.76 -35.98 -15.90
C ALA A 68 17.73 -37.11 -15.74
N ASP A 69 17.80 -37.81 -14.61
CA ASP A 69 16.85 -38.85 -14.22
C ASP A 69 15.49 -38.27 -13.83
N SER A 70 15.49 -37.04 -13.32
CA SER A 70 14.28 -36.30 -12.92
C SER A 70 14.54 -34.80 -13.04
N ALA A 71 13.48 -34.06 -13.36
CA ALA A 71 13.52 -32.62 -13.53
C ALA A 71 12.19 -32.04 -13.04
N ILE A 72 12.22 -31.09 -12.11
CA ILE A 72 11.03 -30.42 -11.55
C ILE A 72 11.22 -28.91 -11.58
N MET A 73 10.24 -28.19 -12.15
CA MET A 73 10.21 -26.73 -12.18
C MET A 73 9.76 -26.17 -10.85
N ASN A 74 10.29 -25.01 -10.47
CA ASN A 74 9.83 -24.26 -9.31
C ASN A 74 8.36 -23.84 -9.45
N LEU A 75 7.70 -23.59 -8.31
CA LEU A 75 6.27 -23.27 -8.27
C LEU A 75 5.93 -21.97 -9.03
N THR A 76 6.84 -20.99 -9.05
CA THR A 76 6.59 -19.67 -9.66
C THR A 76 7.72 -19.22 -10.59
N SER A 77 8.97 -19.39 -10.18
CA SER A 77 10.14 -18.84 -10.89
C SER A 77 10.70 -19.77 -11.98
N LYS A 78 11.50 -19.23 -12.90
CA LYS A 78 12.25 -19.99 -13.94
C LYS A 78 13.47 -20.72 -13.39
N VAL A 79 13.30 -21.39 -12.26
CA VAL A 79 14.29 -22.23 -11.58
C VAL A 79 13.91 -23.69 -11.75
N ILE A 80 14.87 -24.54 -12.09
CA ILE A 80 14.68 -25.98 -12.27
C ILE A 80 15.60 -26.76 -11.35
N ALA A 81 15.04 -27.78 -10.70
CA ALA A 81 15.83 -28.77 -9.99
C ALA A 81 16.00 -30.01 -10.87
N LEU A 82 17.26 -30.46 -11.03
CA LEU A 82 17.66 -31.62 -11.81
C LEU A 82 18.32 -32.68 -10.91
N LYS A 83 17.96 -33.94 -11.12
CA LYS A 83 18.58 -35.11 -10.46
C LYS A 83 19.32 -35.95 -11.49
N ALA A 84 20.58 -36.28 -11.22
CA ALA A 84 21.37 -37.25 -11.98
C ALA A 84 22.11 -38.19 -11.02
N GLY A 85 21.66 -39.44 -10.93
CA GLY A 85 22.05 -40.38 -9.87
C GLY A 85 21.78 -39.77 -8.49
N LYS A 86 22.83 -39.69 -7.68
CA LYS A 86 22.83 -39.06 -6.34
C LYS A 86 23.04 -37.55 -6.35
N ILE A 87 23.32 -36.96 -7.51
CA ILE A 87 23.62 -35.54 -7.63
C ILE A 87 22.30 -34.78 -7.85
N LEU A 88 21.97 -33.89 -6.92
CA LEU A 88 20.88 -32.94 -7.05
C LEU A 88 21.46 -31.57 -7.41
N GLN A 89 20.84 -30.88 -8.37
CA GLN A 89 21.30 -29.57 -8.84
C GLN A 89 20.11 -28.64 -9.01
N ILE A 90 20.31 -27.37 -8.67
CA ILE A 90 19.33 -26.31 -8.87
C ILE A 90 19.94 -25.33 -9.87
N PHE A 91 19.23 -25.05 -10.95
CA PHE A 91 19.66 -24.18 -12.04
C PHE A 91 18.65 -23.06 -12.25
N ASN A 92 19.16 -21.85 -12.45
CA ASN A 92 18.37 -20.75 -12.99
C ASN A 92 18.40 -20.85 -14.53
N ILE A 93 17.25 -21.07 -15.14
CA ILE A 93 17.14 -21.30 -16.59
C ILE A 93 17.44 -20.02 -17.37
N GLU A 94 17.01 -18.88 -16.84
CA GLU A 94 17.13 -17.58 -17.49
C GLU A 94 18.57 -17.07 -17.45
N LEU A 95 19.19 -17.11 -16.28
CA LEU A 95 20.60 -16.75 -16.09
C LEU A 95 21.56 -17.81 -16.62
N ARG A 96 21.05 -18.99 -17.00
CA ARG A 96 21.82 -20.17 -17.44
C ARG A 96 22.93 -20.54 -16.46
N SER A 97 22.68 -20.37 -15.17
CA SER A 97 23.65 -20.54 -14.11
C SER A 97 23.19 -21.62 -13.14
N ARG A 98 24.15 -22.40 -12.63
CA ARG A 98 23.90 -23.33 -11.54
C ARG A 98 23.84 -22.54 -10.24
N MET A 99 22.73 -22.65 -9.53
CA MET A 99 22.54 -22.02 -8.22
C MET A 99 23.17 -22.86 -7.12
N LYS A 100 22.79 -24.14 -7.05
CA LYS A 100 23.26 -25.07 -6.01
C LYS A 100 23.46 -26.46 -6.55
N ALA A 101 24.31 -27.24 -5.89
CA ALA A 101 24.48 -28.65 -6.15
C ALA A 101 24.76 -29.38 -4.84
N TYR A 102 24.26 -30.59 -4.70
CA TYR A 102 24.51 -31.44 -3.56
C TYR A 102 24.56 -32.91 -3.99
N VAL A 103 25.46 -33.68 -3.38
CA VAL A 103 25.58 -35.13 -3.62
C VAL A 103 24.98 -35.84 -2.42
N MET A 104 23.85 -36.51 -2.62
CA MET A 104 23.18 -37.27 -1.57
C MET A 104 23.99 -38.53 -1.21
N THR A 105 23.90 -38.95 0.05
CA THR A 105 24.46 -40.21 0.52
C THR A 105 23.65 -41.41 0.02
N GLU A 106 22.33 -41.29 0.09
CA GLU A 106 21.33 -42.24 -0.43
C GLU A 106 20.68 -41.72 -1.72
N ASP A 107 20.10 -42.62 -2.50
CA ASP A 107 19.36 -42.20 -3.69
C ASP A 107 18.07 -41.45 -3.30
N CYS A 108 17.86 -40.31 -3.94
CA CYS A 108 16.57 -39.62 -3.91
C CYS A 108 15.57 -40.41 -4.74
N ILE A 109 14.58 -41.03 -4.10
CA ILE A 109 13.56 -41.86 -4.78
C ILE A 109 12.33 -41.05 -5.18
N PHE A 110 12.08 -39.92 -4.51
CA PHE A 110 11.01 -38.97 -4.82
C PHE A 110 11.40 -37.59 -4.30
N TRP A 111 10.95 -36.56 -4.99
CA TRP A 111 11.17 -35.18 -4.58
C TRP A 111 10.12 -34.25 -5.18
N LYS A 112 9.85 -33.16 -4.48
CA LYS A 112 8.83 -32.19 -4.84
C LYS A 112 9.16 -30.82 -4.25
N TRP A 113 8.77 -29.74 -4.93
CA TRP A 113 8.80 -28.42 -4.29
C TRP A 113 7.76 -28.36 -3.17
N ALA A 114 8.22 -28.15 -1.94
CA ALA A 114 7.38 -27.97 -0.76
C ALA A 114 6.91 -26.51 -0.62
N SER A 115 7.74 -25.57 -1.07
CA SER A 115 7.44 -24.14 -1.19
C SER A 115 8.24 -23.54 -2.37
N VAL A 116 8.12 -22.23 -2.60
CA VAL A 116 8.91 -21.52 -3.63
C VAL A 116 10.42 -21.58 -3.39
N ASN A 117 10.87 -21.81 -2.16
CA ASN A 117 12.28 -21.84 -1.79
C ASN A 117 12.74 -23.20 -1.24
N THR A 118 11.86 -24.18 -1.05
CA THR A 118 12.23 -25.44 -0.38
C THR A 118 11.81 -26.66 -1.18
N ILE A 119 12.73 -27.61 -1.36
CA ILE A 119 12.49 -28.92 -1.98
C ILE A 119 12.42 -29.99 -0.90
N GLY A 120 11.33 -30.75 -0.86
CA GLY A 120 11.22 -31.99 -0.11
C GLY A 120 11.88 -33.13 -0.87
N VAL A 121 12.86 -33.79 -0.25
CA VAL A 121 13.64 -34.90 -0.82
C VAL A 121 13.37 -36.15 0.00
N VAL A 122 12.92 -37.22 -0.64
CA VAL A 122 12.59 -38.50 0.00
C VAL A 122 13.59 -39.56 -0.47
N THR A 123 14.30 -40.17 0.47
CA THR A 123 15.21 -41.30 0.23
C THR A 123 14.54 -42.62 0.63
N GLU A 124 15.28 -43.72 0.59
CA GLU A 124 14.78 -45.02 1.08
C GLU A 124 14.47 -44.99 2.58
N THR A 125 15.25 -44.24 3.37
CA THR A 125 15.18 -44.26 4.83
C THR A 125 14.65 -42.96 5.44
N SER A 126 14.78 -41.81 4.77
CA SER A 126 14.58 -40.50 5.39
C SER A 126 13.94 -39.47 4.46
N VAL A 127 13.44 -38.38 5.05
CA VAL A 127 12.93 -37.21 4.35
C VAL A 127 13.76 -35.99 4.73
N TYR A 128 14.10 -35.16 3.75
CA TYR A 128 14.93 -33.98 3.90
C TYR A 128 14.25 -32.75 3.29
N HIS A 129 14.55 -31.57 3.81
CA HIS A 129 14.24 -30.28 3.19
C HIS A 129 15.53 -29.65 2.68
N TRP A 130 15.54 -29.20 1.44
CA TRP A 130 16.65 -28.48 0.84
C TRP A 130 16.20 -27.11 0.37
N THR A 131 16.63 -26.06 1.07
CA THR A 131 16.29 -24.68 0.70
C THR A 131 17.22 -24.13 -0.38
N THR A 132 16.69 -23.27 -1.25
CA THR A 132 17.42 -22.53 -2.28
C THR A 132 18.23 -21.36 -1.71
N GLU A 133 17.96 -20.97 -0.46
CA GLU A 133 18.62 -19.84 0.20
C GLU A 133 20.03 -20.20 0.69
N GLY A 134 20.97 -19.28 0.42
CA GLY A 134 22.38 -19.39 0.80
C GLY A 134 23.03 -20.72 0.40
N ASP A 135 24.09 -21.09 1.13
CA ASP A 135 24.85 -22.33 0.91
C ASP A 135 24.32 -23.52 1.74
N SER A 136 23.06 -23.45 2.19
CA SER A 136 22.43 -24.49 3.00
C SER A 136 22.39 -25.86 2.30
N GLN A 137 22.64 -26.92 3.08
CA GLN A 137 22.59 -28.31 2.64
C GLN A 137 21.20 -28.93 2.96
N PRO A 138 20.82 -30.06 2.33
CA PRO A 138 19.60 -30.77 2.71
C PRO A 138 19.60 -31.15 4.19
N VAL A 139 18.57 -30.70 4.92
CA VAL A 139 18.38 -30.96 6.35
C VAL A 139 17.40 -32.10 6.52
N LYS A 140 17.77 -33.12 7.30
CA LYS A 140 16.87 -34.23 7.61
C LYS A 140 15.72 -33.75 8.48
N MET A 141 14.50 -34.08 8.08
CA MET A 141 13.27 -33.75 8.80
C MET A 141 12.79 -34.90 9.68
N PHE A 142 12.71 -36.11 9.13
CA PHE A 142 12.28 -37.32 9.84
C PHE A 142 12.68 -38.61 9.10
N ASP A 143 12.66 -39.73 9.81
CA ASP A 143 12.84 -41.08 9.26
C ASP A 143 11.53 -41.61 8.66
N ARG A 144 11.62 -42.31 7.53
CA ARG A 144 10.48 -42.98 6.92
C ARG A 144 9.99 -44.11 7.81
N HIS A 145 8.70 -44.09 8.09
CA HIS A 145 8.04 -45.09 8.91
C HIS A 145 8.00 -46.45 8.18
N GLN A 146 8.14 -47.54 8.94
CA GLN A 146 8.16 -48.92 8.42
C GLN A 146 6.96 -49.29 7.54
N SER A 147 5.80 -48.66 7.75
CA SER A 147 4.60 -48.87 6.93
C SER A 147 4.73 -48.41 5.48
N LEU A 148 5.73 -47.58 5.16
CA LEU A 148 6.04 -47.10 3.81
C LEU A 148 7.12 -47.95 3.11
N LEU A 149 7.65 -48.99 3.75
CA LEU A 149 8.67 -49.85 3.14
C LEU A 149 8.10 -50.64 1.95
N GLY A 150 8.80 -50.58 0.82
CA GLY A 150 8.36 -51.19 -0.43
C GLY A 150 7.16 -50.49 -1.09
N CYS A 151 6.73 -49.32 -0.61
CA CYS A 151 5.75 -48.48 -1.30
C CYS A 151 6.43 -47.64 -2.40
N GLN A 152 5.75 -47.48 -3.53
CA GLN A 152 6.09 -46.44 -4.50
C GLN A 152 5.64 -45.09 -3.93
N ILE A 153 6.58 -44.19 -3.67
CA ILE A 153 6.24 -42.83 -3.23
C ILE A 153 5.62 -42.07 -4.40
N ILE A 154 4.43 -41.51 -4.17
CA ILE A 154 3.65 -40.81 -5.19
C ILE A 154 3.45 -39.33 -4.87
N ASN A 155 3.62 -38.93 -3.61
CA ASN A 155 3.49 -37.53 -3.24
C ASN A 155 4.23 -37.18 -1.94
N TYR A 156 4.56 -35.91 -1.81
CA TYR A 156 5.05 -35.28 -0.60
C TYR A 156 4.34 -33.92 -0.45
N ARG A 157 3.75 -33.65 0.71
CA ARG A 157 3.03 -32.39 0.96
C ARG A 157 3.38 -31.82 2.33
N THR A 158 3.19 -30.51 2.46
CA THR A 158 3.30 -29.80 3.73
C THR A 158 2.08 -28.90 3.90
N ASP A 159 1.83 -28.46 5.13
CA ASP A 159 1.04 -27.25 5.34
C ASP A 159 1.87 -26.01 4.99
N GLU A 160 1.22 -24.84 4.96
CA GLU A 160 1.85 -23.56 4.59
C GLU A 160 2.98 -23.15 5.54
N SER A 161 2.90 -23.52 6.81
CA SER A 161 3.91 -23.18 7.83
C SER A 161 5.07 -24.18 7.93
N LEU A 162 5.05 -25.23 7.09
CA LEU A 162 5.99 -26.35 7.10
C LEU A 162 6.09 -27.06 8.46
N GLN A 163 5.04 -27.00 9.29
CA GLN A 163 4.99 -27.67 10.60
C GLN A 163 4.40 -29.08 10.53
N TRP A 164 3.63 -29.38 9.48
CA TRP A 164 3.04 -30.68 9.20
C TRP A 164 3.55 -31.18 7.86
N LEU A 165 4.20 -32.35 7.87
CA LEU A 165 4.83 -32.95 6.71
C LEU A 165 4.15 -34.29 6.41
N LEU A 166 3.89 -34.57 5.14
CA LEU A 166 3.19 -35.78 4.71
C LEU A 166 3.96 -36.46 3.57
N VAL A 167 4.35 -37.72 3.78
CA VAL A 167 4.78 -38.61 2.69
C VAL A 167 3.65 -39.57 2.36
N ASN A 168 3.36 -39.75 1.07
CA ASN A 168 2.34 -40.66 0.59
C ASN A 168 2.93 -41.66 -0.42
N GLY A 169 2.64 -42.94 -0.21
CA GLY A 169 3.07 -44.02 -1.08
C GLY A 169 1.97 -45.06 -1.30
N ILE A 170 2.08 -45.82 -2.38
CA ILE A 170 1.13 -46.87 -2.74
C ILE A 170 1.84 -48.20 -2.95
N LYS A 171 1.12 -49.29 -2.71
CA LYS A 171 1.59 -50.67 -2.95
C LYS A 171 0.45 -51.54 -3.44
N ALA A 172 0.73 -52.42 -4.40
CA ALA A 172 -0.23 -53.45 -4.81
C ALA A 172 -0.27 -54.55 -3.74
N GLN A 173 -1.46 -54.88 -3.25
CA GLN A 173 -1.69 -55.94 -2.27
C GLN A 173 -3.08 -56.55 -2.52
N GLU A 174 -3.17 -57.88 -2.62
CA GLU A 174 -4.45 -58.61 -2.73
C GLU A 174 -5.37 -58.09 -3.85
N GLY A 175 -4.79 -57.78 -5.02
CA GLY A 175 -5.55 -57.28 -6.17
C GLY A 175 -6.05 -55.82 -6.06
N ARG A 176 -5.76 -55.12 -4.95
CA ARG A 176 -6.04 -53.69 -4.78
C ARG A 176 -4.76 -52.86 -4.64
N VAL A 177 -4.89 -51.55 -4.85
CA VAL A 177 -3.83 -50.58 -4.52
C VAL A 177 -4.08 -50.07 -3.11
N VAL A 178 -3.15 -50.31 -2.19
CA VAL A 178 -3.20 -49.82 -0.81
C VAL A 178 -2.38 -48.54 -0.71
N GLY A 179 -2.99 -47.47 -0.19
CA GLY A 179 -2.32 -46.21 0.10
C GLY A 179 -1.80 -46.15 1.53
N ARG A 180 -0.55 -45.72 1.70
CA ARG A 180 0.13 -45.58 2.99
C ARG A 180 0.68 -44.15 3.09
N MET A 181 0.35 -43.49 4.18
CA MET A 181 0.82 -42.14 4.47
C MET A 181 1.56 -42.11 5.81
N GLN A 182 2.51 -41.21 5.92
CA GLN A 182 3.15 -40.84 7.18
C GLN A 182 2.96 -39.34 7.38
N LEU A 183 2.13 -38.98 8.36
CA LEU A 183 1.95 -37.60 8.80
C LEU A 183 2.94 -37.32 9.94
N TYR A 184 3.78 -36.32 9.80
CA TYR A 184 4.79 -35.93 10.78
C TYR A 184 4.55 -34.51 11.26
N SER A 185 4.63 -34.30 12.58
CA SER A 185 4.63 -32.98 13.21
C SER A 185 6.07 -32.56 13.50
N VAL A 186 6.49 -31.42 12.96
CA VAL A 186 7.83 -30.85 13.17
C VAL A 186 8.00 -30.41 14.62
N GLU A 187 7.01 -29.68 15.15
CA GLU A 187 7.00 -29.20 16.53
C GLU A 187 7.07 -30.37 17.53
N ARG A 188 6.18 -31.36 17.37
CA ARG A 188 6.07 -32.48 18.33
C ARG A 188 7.08 -33.60 18.06
N LYS A 189 7.74 -33.58 16.91
CA LYS A 189 8.70 -34.62 16.45
C LYS A 189 8.13 -36.04 16.47
N VAL A 190 6.84 -36.18 16.13
CA VAL A 190 6.14 -37.48 16.10
C VAL A 190 5.57 -37.77 14.72
N SER A 191 5.59 -39.04 14.35
CA SER A 191 4.97 -39.56 13.12
C SER A 191 3.74 -40.40 13.43
N GLN A 192 2.73 -40.28 12.59
CA GLN A 192 1.54 -41.12 12.59
C GLN A 192 1.40 -41.83 11.23
N PRO A 193 1.38 -43.17 11.20
CA PRO A 193 1.05 -43.91 10.00
C PRO A 193 -0.46 -43.90 9.76
N ILE A 194 -0.88 -43.65 8.52
CA ILE A 194 -2.29 -43.55 8.11
C ILE A 194 -2.50 -44.36 6.81
N GLU A 195 -3.59 -45.14 6.71
CA GLU A 195 -4.01 -45.72 5.42
C GLU A 195 -4.79 -44.66 4.63
N GLY A 196 -4.24 -44.21 3.51
CA GLY A 196 -4.87 -43.23 2.63
C GLY A 196 -4.16 -43.08 1.31
N HIS A 197 -4.93 -42.71 0.29
CA HIS A 197 -4.49 -42.67 -1.11
C HIS A 197 -4.17 -41.26 -1.58
N ALA A 198 -4.94 -40.26 -1.15
CA ALA A 198 -4.76 -38.86 -1.54
C ALA A 198 -5.08 -37.95 -0.35
N ALA A 199 -4.36 -36.83 -0.23
CA ALA A 199 -4.53 -35.90 0.88
C ALA A 199 -4.12 -34.48 0.51
N ALA A 200 -4.59 -33.52 1.29
CA ALA A 200 -4.27 -32.10 1.18
C ALA A 200 -4.36 -31.40 2.55
N PHE A 201 -3.59 -30.33 2.71
CA PHE A 201 -3.73 -29.39 3.82
C PHE A 201 -4.48 -28.15 3.35
N THR A 202 -5.23 -27.52 4.24
CA THR A 202 -5.93 -26.26 3.95
C THR A 202 -6.07 -25.42 5.21
N GLN A 203 -5.89 -24.12 5.09
CA GLN A 203 -6.35 -23.19 6.11
C GLN A 203 -7.86 -23.00 5.96
N PHE A 204 -8.59 -23.06 7.06
CA PHE A 204 -10.05 -22.89 7.08
C PHE A 204 -10.48 -22.16 8.33
N LYS A 205 -11.32 -21.13 8.18
CA LYS A 205 -11.86 -20.34 9.30
C LYS A 205 -13.32 -20.71 9.53
N LEU A 206 -13.61 -21.29 10.70
CA LEU A 206 -14.99 -21.47 11.15
C LEU A 206 -15.63 -20.10 11.44
N GLU A 207 -16.94 -19.98 11.20
CA GLU A 207 -17.68 -18.72 11.34
C GLU A 207 -17.56 -18.10 12.75
N ALA A 208 -17.59 -18.93 13.80
CA ALA A 208 -17.46 -18.50 15.19
C ALA A 208 -16.02 -18.15 15.61
N ASN A 209 -15.02 -18.55 14.81
CA ASN A 209 -13.61 -18.44 15.17
C ASN A 209 -12.99 -17.13 14.71
N LYS A 210 -12.01 -16.62 15.46
CA LYS A 210 -11.25 -15.42 15.09
C LYS A 210 -10.08 -15.76 14.16
N LYS A 211 -9.38 -16.86 14.45
CA LYS A 211 -8.20 -17.34 13.72
C LYS A 211 -8.56 -18.52 12.78
N THR A 212 -7.71 -18.80 11.80
CA THR A 212 -7.83 -19.97 10.91
C THR A 212 -7.32 -21.23 11.60
N SER A 213 -7.99 -22.36 11.31
CA SER A 213 -7.55 -23.70 11.68
C SER A 213 -6.81 -24.35 10.51
N THR A 214 -5.74 -25.10 10.81
CA THR A 214 -5.07 -25.93 9.81
C THR A 214 -5.74 -27.29 9.74
N LEU A 215 -6.38 -27.59 8.62
CA LEU A 215 -7.06 -28.86 8.39
C LEU A 215 -6.21 -29.77 7.52
N PHE A 216 -6.18 -31.04 7.89
CA PHE A 216 -5.64 -32.15 7.10
C PHE A 216 -6.80 -33.01 6.61
N SER A 217 -6.96 -33.06 5.28
CA SER A 217 -7.97 -33.88 4.63
C SER A 217 -7.32 -35.04 3.88
N PHE A 218 -7.87 -36.25 4.01
CA PHE A 218 -7.38 -37.41 3.26
C PHE A 218 -8.48 -38.39 2.88
N ALA A 219 -8.34 -39.00 1.71
CA ALA A 219 -9.28 -39.97 1.16
C ALA A 219 -8.60 -41.32 0.97
N VAL A 220 -9.38 -42.38 1.18
CA VAL A 220 -8.95 -43.78 1.10
C VAL A 220 -10.04 -44.64 0.48
N ARG A 221 -9.68 -45.63 -0.33
CA ARG A 221 -10.56 -46.76 -0.66
C ARG A 221 -10.04 -48.02 0.03
N GLY A 222 -10.55 -48.27 1.22
CA GLY A 222 -10.21 -49.43 2.05
C GLY A 222 -11.13 -50.62 1.81
N PRO A 223 -10.98 -51.70 2.60
CA PRO A 223 -11.90 -52.85 2.54
C PRO A 223 -13.35 -52.49 2.88
N GLN A 224 -13.54 -51.44 3.70
CA GLN A 224 -14.86 -50.92 4.09
C GLN A 224 -15.42 -49.89 3.09
N GLY A 225 -14.83 -49.76 1.89
CA GLY A 225 -15.23 -48.81 0.87
C GLY A 225 -14.44 -47.49 0.91
N GLY A 226 -14.98 -46.49 0.22
CA GLY A 226 -14.40 -45.16 0.10
C GLY A 226 -14.69 -44.28 1.30
N LYS A 227 -13.68 -43.66 1.91
CA LYS A 227 -13.84 -42.70 2.99
C LYS A 227 -13.01 -41.44 2.73
N LEU A 228 -13.56 -40.29 3.11
CA LEU A 228 -12.89 -38.99 3.19
C LEU A 228 -12.90 -38.55 4.67
N TYR A 229 -11.73 -38.17 5.17
CA TYR A 229 -11.54 -37.66 6.51
C TYR A 229 -11.12 -36.19 6.42
N ILE A 230 -11.70 -35.36 7.29
CA ILE A 230 -11.31 -33.95 7.46
C ILE A 230 -11.06 -33.76 8.96
N VAL A 231 -9.82 -33.44 9.33
CA VAL A 231 -9.40 -33.29 10.73
C VAL A 231 -8.57 -32.02 10.91
N GLU A 232 -8.69 -31.36 12.05
CA GLU A 232 -7.73 -30.32 12.44
C GLU A 232 -6.45 -30.94 12.96
N VAL A 233 -5.32 -30.34 12.61
CA VAL A 233 -3.99 -30.75 13.06
C VAL A 233 -3.33 -29.62 13.84
N GLY A 234 -2.66 -29.96 14.94
CA GLY A 234 -2.07 -28.99 15.85
C GLY A 234 -2.95 -28.69 17.06
N THR A 235 -2.55 -27.68 17.83
CA THR A 235 -3.34 -27.17 18.94
C THR A 235 -4.24 -26.05 18.41
N PRO A 236 -5.56 -26.11 18.61
CA PRO A 236 -6.47 -25.06 18.15
C PRO A 236 -6.06 -23.69 18.73
N PRO A 237 -5.94 -22.64 17.91
CA PRO A 237 -5.45 -21.35 18.37
C PRO A 237 -6.57 -20.55 19.05
N ASP A 238 -6.69 -20.54 20.39
CA ASP A 238 -7.72 -19.81 21.17
C ASP A 238 -9.10 -19.72 20.47
N ASN A 239 -9.55 -20.85 19.92
CA ASN A 239 -10.67 -21.00 19.00
C ASN A 239 -11.46 -22.27 19.36
N GLU A 240 -12.69 -22.38 18.86
CA GLU A 240 -13.39 -23.68 18.86
C GLU A 240 -12.69 -24.65 17.89
N GLY A 241 -12.40 -25.87 18.34
CA GLY A 241 -11.77 -26.89 17.51
C GLY A 241 -12.69 -27.41 16.40
N PHE A 242 -12.12 -27.74 15.25
CA PHE A 242 -12.87 -28.32 14.13
C PHE A 242 -13.30 -29.76 14.44
N GLN A 243 -14.60 -30.02 14.37
CA GLN A 243 -15.12 -31.37 14.56
C GLN A 243 -14.75 -32.27 13.39
N LYS A 244 -13.97 -33.33 13.66
CA LYS A 244 -13.58 -34.35 12.69
C LYS A 244 -14.78 -34.82 11.86
N LYS A 245 -14.64 -34.81 10.54
CA LYS A 245 -15.62 -35.37 9.60
C LYS A 245 -15.12 -36.68 9.00
N VAL A 246 -16.04 -37.63 8.85
CA VAL A 246 -15.83 -38.91 8.16
C VAL A 246 -16.97 -39.09 7.17
N ILE A 247 -16.65 -39.05 5.88
CA ILE A 247 -17.61 -39.02 4.78
C ILE A 247 -17.41 -40.24 3.89
N ASP A 248 -18.50 -40.85 3.44
CA ASP A 248 -18.47 -41.91 2.43
C ASP A 248 -18.16 -41.34 1.04
N VAL A 249 -17.12 -41.87 0.40
CA VAL A 249 -16.79 -41.54 -0.99
C VAL A 249 -17.39 -42.61 -1.89
N GLN A 250 -18.36 -42.20 -2.71
CA GLN A 250 -19.06 -43.11 -3.61
C GLN A 250 -18.22 -43.41 -4.85
N PHE A 251 -18.16 -44.70 -5.20
CA PHE A 251 -17.56 -45.20 -6.43
C PHE A 251 -18.63 -45.92 -7.23
N PRO A 252 -18.82 -45.59 -8.52
CA PRO A 252 -19.81 -46.28 -9.36
C PRO A 252 -19.53 -47.79 -9.48
N PRO A 253 -20.57 -48.65 -9.59
CA PRO A 253 -20.39 -50.10 -9.72
C PRO A 253 -19.51 -50.53 -10.90
N GLU A 254 -19.51 -49.77 -11.99
CA GLU A 254 -18.67 -49.97 -13.17
C GLU A 254 -17.17 -49.67 -12.93
N ALA A 255 -16.83 -49.09 -11.78
CA ALA A 255 -15.47 -48.68 -11.39
C ALA A 255 -14.97 -49.43 -10.13
N PRO A 256 -14.95 -50.78 -10.11
CA PRO A 256 -14.65 -51.56 -8.90
C PRO A 256 -13.19 -51.41 -8.42
N ASN A 257 -12.28 -51.11 -9.35
CA ASN A 257 -10.85 -50.96 -9.07
C ASN A 257 -10.40 -49.48 -9.05
N ASP A 258 -11.33 -48.53 -9.07
CA ASP A 258 -11.03 -47.11 -8.99
C ASP A 258 -10.60 -46.71 -7.57
N PHE A 259 -9.82 -45.67 -7.40
CA PHE A 259 -9.39 -45.19 -6.09
C PHE A 259 -8.95 -43.72 -6.16
N PRO A 260 -8.89 -42.98 -5.03
CA PRO A 260 -8.41 -41.61 -5.05
C PRO A 260 -6.96 -41.51 -5.51
N VAL A 261 -6.64 -40.56 -6.38
CA VAL A 261 -5.27 -40.35 -6.90
C VAL A 261 -4.73 -38.98 -6.51
N ALA A 262 -5.59 -37.96 -6.51
CA ALA A 262 -5.19 -36.61 -6.15
C ALA A 262 -6.30 -35.90 -5.37
N MET A 263 -5.88 -35.00 -4.50
CA MET A 263 -6.76 -34.13 -3.74
C MET A 263 -6.17 -32.72 -3.75
N GLN A 264 -7.02 -31.72 -3.96
CA GLN A 264 -6.71 -30.31 -3.78
C GLN A 264 -7.86 -29.64 -3.03
N THR A 265 -7.56 -28.54 -2.35
CA THR A 265 -8.56 -27.75 -1.61
C THR A 265 -8.60 -26.34 -2.15
N SER A 266 -9.79 -25.74 -2.10
CA SER A 266 -9.99 -24.32 -2.34
C SER A 266 -10.25 -23.64 -1.01
N ALA A 267 -9.25 -22.94 -0.48
CA ALA A 267 -9.43 -22.13 0.72
C ALA A 267 -10.42 -20.97 0.48
N LYS A 268 -10.46 -20.43 -0.76
CA LYS A 268 -11.41 -19.38 -1.17
C LYS A 268 -12.86 -19.83 -1.02
N HIS A 269 -13.19 -21.03 -1.47
CA HIS A 269 -14.57 -21.52 -1.52
C HIS A 269 -14.92 -22.50 -0.39
N GLY A 270 -13.93 -22.95 0.38
CA GLY A 270 -14.12 -23.96 1.41
C GLY A 270 -14.53 -25.32 0.81
N VAL A 271 -13.95 -25.74 -0.31
CA VAL A 271 -14.27 -27.02 -0.97
C VAL A 271 -13.05 -27.90 -1.21
N ILE A 272 -13.26 -29.22 -1.34
CA ILE A 272 -12.26 -30.24 -1.66
C ILE A 272 -12.55 -30.80 -3.05
N PHE A 273 -11.56 -30.75 -3.94
CA PHE A 273 -11.56 -31.49 -5.20
C PHE A 273 -10.83 -32.81 -5.02
N LEU A 274 -11.53 -33.92 -5.19
CA LEU A 274 -10.98 -35.27 -5.17
C LEU A 274 -11.03 -35.88 -6.56
N VAL A 275 -9.88 -36.29 -7.08
CA VAL A 275 -9.75 -36.94 -8.39
C VAL A 275 -9.47 -38.43 -8.20
N THR A 276 -10.19 -39.27 -8.94
CA THR A 276 -9.98 -40.72 -8.93
C THR A 276 -9.15 -41.22 -10.11
N LYS A 277 -8.66 -42.46 -10.01
CA LYS A 277 -7.86 -43.15 -11.03
C LYS A 277 -8.57 -43.21 -12.38
N TYR A 278 -9.90 -43.38 -12.38
CA TYR A 278 -10.71 -43.52 -13.59
C TYR A 278 -11.24 -42.18 -14.13
N GLY A 279 -10.79 -41.06 -13.56
CA GLY A 279 -11.07 -39.72 -14.07
C GLY A 279 -12.38 -39.11 -13.55
N TYR A 280 -12.89 -39.61 -12.42
CA TYR A 280 -13.97 -38.93 -11.70
C TYR A 280 -13.40 -37.78 -10.89
N VAL A 281 -14.14 -36.67 -10.84
CA VAL A 281 -13.95 -35.57 -9.92
C VAL A 281 -15.13 -35.54 -8.96
N HIS A 282 -14.82 -35.47 -7.67
CA HIS A 282 -15.78 -35.17 -6.61
C HIS A 282 -15.46 -33.81 -6.02
N MET A 283 -16.48 -33.01 -5.75
CA MET A 283 -16.38 -31.72 -5.07
C MET A 283 -17.14 -31.81 -3.75
N PHE A 284 -16.45 -31.68 -2.61
CA PHE A 284 -17.05 -31.71 -1.27
C PHE A 284 -16.96 -30.35 -0.59
N ASP A 285 -17.96 -29.99 0.22
CA ASP A 285 -17.84 -28.88 1.17
C ASP A 285 -16.94 -29.29 2.36
N ILE A 286 -15.97 -28.44 2.73
CA ILE A 286 -15.01 -28.74 3.81
C ILE A 286 -15.69 -28.80 5.17
N GLU A 287 -16.62 -27.87 5.44
CA GLU A 287 -17.20 -27.67 6.77
C GLU A 287 -18.18 -28.79 7.15
N SER A 288 -19.09 -29.13 6.24
CA SER A 288 -20.10 -30.17 6.43
C SER A 288 -19.64 -31.56 5.98
N GLY A 289 -18.72 -31.64 5.02
CA GLY A 289 -18.37 -32.87 4.32
C GLY A 289 -19.36 -33.28 3.23
N THR A 290 -20.35 -32.44 2.90
CA THR A 290 -21.37 -32.76 1.90
C THR A 290 -20.76 -32.90 0.50
N LEU A 291 -21.08 -33.98 -0.21
CA LEU A 291 -20.75 -34.12 -1.63
C LEU A 291 -21.64 -33.18 -2.44
N ILE A 292 -21.03 -32.19 -3.10
CA ILE A 292 -21.72 -31.21 -3.94
C ILE A 292 -21.90 -31.76 -5.35
N CYS A 293 -20.85 -32.30 -5.96
CA CYS A 293 -20.90 -32.79 -7.33
C CYS A 293 -19.96 -33.98 -7.51
N MET A 294 -20.39 -34.96 -8.32
CA MET A 294 -19.55 -36.05 -8.81
C MET A 294 -19.76 -36.14 -10.33
N ASN A 295 -18.68 -36.05 -11.11
CA ASN A 295 -18.77 -36.25 -12.55
C ASN A 295 -17.49 -36.89 -13.12
N ARG A 296 -17.62 -37.64 -14.20
CA ARG A 296 -16.47 -38.18 -14.93
C ARG A 296 -15.98 -37.17 -15.97
N ILE A 297 -14.82 -36.60 -15.73
CA ILE A 297 -14.23 -35.55 -16.59
C ILE A 297 -13.13 -36.06 -17.51
N SER A 298 -12.66 -37.29 -17.28
CA SER A 298 -11.65 -37.91 -18.14
C SER A 298 -11.86 -39.41 -18.28
N ALA A 299 -11.62 -39.92 -19.48
CA ALA A 299 -11.58 -41.37 -19.71
C ALA A 299 -10.23 -41.98 -19.26
N GLU A 300 -9.19 -41.16 -19.19
CA GLU A 300 -7.82 -41.54 -18.84
C GLU A 300 -7.45 -41.11 -17.43
N THR A 301 -6.48 -41.80 -16.82
CA THR A 301 -5.94 -41.39 -15.53
C THR A 301 -5.26 -40.03 -15.62
N MET A 302 -5.73 -39.09 -14.79
CA MET A 302 -5.02 -37.87 -14.43
C MET A 302 -3.91 -38.20 -13.43
N PHE A 303 -2.67 -38.29 -13.92
CA PHE A 303 -1.56 -38.84 -13.12
C PHE A 303 -0.73 -37.78 -12.41
N VAL A 304 -0.89 -36.50 -12.79
CA VAL A 304 -0.27 -35.36 -12.13
C VAL A 304 -1.28 -34.23 -12.03
N THR A 305 -1.26 -33.53 -10.90
CA THR A 305 -2.21 -32.45 -10.59
C THR A 305 -1.50 -31.34 -9.81
N ALA A 306 -1.96 -30.11 -9.98
CA ALA A 306 -1.55 -28.95 -9.20
C ALA A 306 -2.79 -28.13 -8.79
N PRO A 307 -2.70 -27.27 -7.77
CA PRO A 307 -3.67 -26.21 -7.57
C PRO A 307 -3.74 -25.33 -8.82
N TYR A 308 -4.95 -24.90 -9.19
CA TYR A 308 -5.14 -23.93 -10.27
C TYR A 308 -5.52 -22.60 -9.65
N GLU A 309 -4.55 -21.71 -9.52
CA GLU A 309 -4.67 -20.46 -8.74
C GLU A 309 -5.73 -19.51 -9.31
N PRO A 310 -5.82 -19.26 -10.65
CA PRO A 310 -6.74 -18.26 -11.21
C PRO A 310 -8.22 -18.45 -10.84
N THR A 311 -8.65 -19.70 -10.63
CA THR A 311 -10.04 -20.02 -10.31
C THR A 311 -10.19 -20.78 -8.98
N SER A 312 -9.11 -20.89 -8.20
CA SER A 312 -9.05 -21.68 -6.96
C SER A 312 -9.55 -23.12 -7.17
N GLY A 313 -9.08 -23.75 -8.23
CA GLY A 313 -9.49 -25.09 -8.67
C GLY A 313 -8.35 -26.10 -8.67
N ILE A 314 -8.47 -27.11 -9.52
CA ILE A 314 -7.46 -28.13 -9.77
C ILE A 314 -7.13 -28.16 -11.27
N ILE A 315 -5.84 -28.26 -11.61
CA ILE A 315 -5.37 -28.52 -12.97
C ILE A 315 -4.65 -29.86 -13.00
N ALA A 316 -4.80 -30.62 -14.09
CA ALA A 316 -4.34 -31.98 -14.21
C ALA A 316 -3.88 -32.31 -15.64
N VAL A 317 -2.93 -33.24 -15.75
CA VAL A 317 -2.54 -33.83 -17.03
C VAL A 317 -2.93 -35.31 -17.04
N ASN A 318 -3.64 -35.73 -18.09
CA ASN A 318 -4.01 -37.13 -18.28
C ASN A 318 -3.04 -37.87 -19.21
N ARG A 319 -3.14 -39.20 -19.28
CA ARG A 319 -2.29 -40.05 -20.14
C ARG A 319 -2.44 -39.79 -21.64
N LYS A 320 -3.53 -39.15 -22.05
CA LYS A 320 -3.77 -38.69 -23.42
C LYS A 320 -3.18 -37.33 -23.72
N GLY A 321 -2.46 -36.72 -22.78
CA GLY A 321 -1.80 -35.43 -22.98
C GLY A 321 -2.70 -34.21 -22.80
N GLN A 322 -3.96 -34.40 -22.40
CA GLN A 322 -4.86 -33.29 -22.20
C GLN A 322 -4.53 -32.60 -20.88
N VAL A 323 -4.38 -31.28 -20.93
CA VAL A 323 -4.24 -30.43 -19.76
C VAL A 323 -5.63 -29.89 -19.41
N LEU A 324 -6.22 -30.44 -18.36
CA LEU A 324 -7.60 -30.21 -17.96
C LEU A 324 -7.64 -29.46 -16.64
N SER A 325 -8.59 -28.55 -16.46
CA SER A 325 -8.86 -27.93 -15.17
C SER A 325 -10.34 -28.02 -14.78
N VAL A 326 -10.55 -28.07 -13.47
CA VAL A 326 -11.88 -27.99 -12.84
C VAL A 326 -11.86 -26.96 -11.73
N SER A 327 -12.87 -26.10 -11.70
CA SER A 327 -13.13 -25.17 -10.60
C SER A 327 -14.62 -25.10 -10.29
N MET A 328 -14.97 -24.48 -9.16
CA MET A 328 -16.36 -24.25 -8.79
C MET A 328 -16.97 -23.16 -9.68
N ASP A 329 -18.19 -23.36 -10.17
CA ASP A 329 -18.93 -22.32 -10.87
C ASP A 329 -19.67 -21.42 -9.87
N GLU A 330 -19.10 -20.26 -9.57
CA GLU A 330 -19.62 -19.29 -8.60
C GLU A 330 -21.05 -18.80 -8.92
N GLU A 331 -21.48 -18.83 -10.19
CA GLU A 331 -22.83 -18.38 -10.59
C GLU A 331 -23.89 -19.46 -10.41
N ILE A 332 -23.49 -20.73 -10.53
CA ILE A 332 -24.42 -21.87 -10.60
C ILE A 332 -24.49 -22.62 -9.27
N VAL A 333 -23.38 -22.70 -8.53
CA VAL A 333 -23.23 -23.61 -7.38
C VAL A 333 -24.30 -23.44 -6.31
N VAL A 334 -24.68 -22.21 -5.97
CA VAL A 334 -25.71 -21.93 -4.95
C VAL A 334 -27.07 -22.48 -5.41
N SER A 335 -27.46 -22.17 -6.64
CA SER A 335 -28.71 -22.65 -7.22
C SER A 335 -28.73 -24.17 -7.38
N TYR A 336 -27.60 -24.78 -7.72
CA TYR A 336 -27.46 -26.23 -7.85
C TYR A 336 -27.61 -26.93 -6.49
N ILE A 337 -26.95 -26.42 -5.45
CA ILE A 337 -27.07 -26.97 -4.09
C ILE A 337 -28.52 -26.84 -3.59
N GLN A 338 -29.18 -25.71 -3.87
CA GLN A 338 -30.55 -25.49 -3.44
C GLN A 338 -31.54 -26.38 -4.20
N ASN A 339 -31.48 -26.39 -5.53
CA ASN A 339 -32.54 -26.96 -6.38
C ASN A 339 -32.27 -28.42 -6.75
N THR A 340 -31.03 -28.79 -7.06
CA THR A 340 -30.66 -30.16 -7.46
C THR A 340 -30.34 -31.02 -6.24
N LEU A 341 -29.55 -30.52 -5.28
CA LEU A 341 -29.25 -31.28 -4.05
C LEU A 341 -30.34 -31.15 -2.98
N GLY A 342 -31.26 -30.19 -3.10
CA GLY A 342 -32.31 -29.96 -2.11
C GLY A 342 -31.78 -29.48 -0.75
N ASN A 343 -30.59 -28.87 -0.70
CA ASN A 343 -29.91 -28.50 0.55
C ASN A 343 -29.82 -26.98 0.74
N ALA A 344 -30.94 -26.36 1.08
CA ALA A 344 -31.04 -24.91 1.27
C ALA A 344 -30.10 -24.38 2.38
N GLU A 345 -29.83 -25.17 3.43
CA GLU A 345 -28.94 -24.77 4.52
C GLU A 345 -27.48 -24.66 4.05
N LEU A 346 -27.00 -25.64 3.28
CA LEU A 346 -25.66 -25.58 2.69
C LEU A 346 -25.56 -24.45 1.66
N ALA A 347 -26.60 -24.26 0.82
CA ALA A 347 -26.63 -23.16 -0.15
C ALA A 347 -26.51 -21.80 0.55
N TYR A 348 -27.25 -21.60 1.64
CA TYR A 348 -27.19 -20.41 2.48
C TYR A 348 -25.79 -20.22 3.10
N LYS A 349 -25.25 -21.24 3.76
CA LYS A 349 -23.94 -21.17 4.42
C LYS A 349 -22.81 -20.91 3.43
N MET A 350 -22.83 -21.59 2.29
CA MET A 350 -21.83 -21.42 1.23
C MET A 350 -21.92 -20.03 0.60
N ALA A 351 -23.13 -19.52 0.33
CA ALA A 351 -23.32 -18.17 -0.18
C ALA A 351 -22.82 -17.10 0.80
N ALA A 352 -23.10 -17.27 2.10
CA ALA A 352 -22.62 -16.35 3.15
C ALA A 352 -21.09 -16.40 3.31
N ARG A 353 -20.53 -17.60 3.44
CA ARG A 353 -19.09 -17.82 3.68
C ARG A 353 -18.22 -17.34 2.51
N CYS A 354 -18.71 -17.52 1.29
CA CYS A 354 -17.95 -17.27 0.06
C CYS A 354 -18.42 -16.05 -0.73
N ASN A 355 -19.43 -15.31 -0.22
CA ASN A 355 -20.04 -14.15 -0.88
C ASN A 355 -20.51 -14.43 -2.32
N LEU A 356 -21.21 -15.56 -2.51
CA LEU A 356 -21.67 -16.02 -3.83
C LEU A 356 -23.08 -15.50 -4.17
N PRO A 357 -23.38 -15.24 -5.45
CA PRO A 357 -24.71 -14.82 -5.90
C PRO A 357 -25.75 -15.96 -5.84
N GLY A 358 -27.04 -15.62 -5.93
CA GLY A 358 -28.13 -16.59 -6.13
C GLY A 358 -28.82 -17.11 -4.86
N ALA A 359 -28.49 -16.58 -3.69
CA ALA A 359 -29.12 -16.91 -2.41
C ALA A 359 -30.03 -15.80 -1.86
N ASP A 360 -30.33 -14.76 -2.65
CA ASP A 360 -30.98 -13.53 -2.14
C ASP A 360 -32.34 -13.83 -1.48
N GLN A 361 -33.13 -14.71 -2.09
CA GLN A 361 -34.40 -15.16 -1.53
C GLN A 361 -34.22 -15.96 -0.23
N LEU A 362 -33.14 -16.73 -0.07
CA LEU A 362 -32.85 -17.47 1.15
C LEU A 362 -32.50 -16.53 2.30
N PHE A 363 -31.68 -15.51 2.03
CA PHE A 363 -31.34 -14.48 3.02
C PHE A 363 -32.58 -13.67 3.44
N LEU A 364 -33.41 -13.25 2.49
CA LEU A 364 -34.66 -12.54 2.77
C LEU A 364 -35.64 -13.38 3.60
N ALA A 365 -35.89 -14.63 3.19
CA ALA A 365 -36.80 -15.51 3.91
C ALA A 365 -36.35 -15.74 5.36
N ARG A 366 -35.04 -15.97 5.58
CA ARG A 366 -34.47 -16.18 6.91
C ARG A 366 -34.48 -14.90 7.75
N PHE A 367 -34.19 -13.75 7.14
CA PHE A 367 -34.33 -12.45 7.80
C PHE A 367 -35.77 -12.21 8.24
N SER A 368 -36.74 -12.35 7.34
CA SER A 368 -38.16 -12.13 7.62
C SER A 368 -38.67 -13.07 8.71
N GLN A 369 -38.27 -14.35 8.68
CA GLN A 369 -38.63 -15.32 9.72
C GLN A 369 -38.08 -14.90 11.10
N LEU A 370 -36.78 -14.59 11.16
CA LEU A 370 -36.14 -14.18 12.43
C LEU A 370 -36.74 -12.88 12.97
N PHE A 371 -37.01 -11.92 12.08
CA PHE A 371 -37.62 -10.64 12.41
C PHE A 371 -39.06 -10.79 12.92
N GLN A 372 -39.87 -11.64 12.27
CA GLN A 372 -41.25 -11.94 12.72
C GLN A 372 -41.27 -12.71 14.05
N SER A 373 -40.26 -13.54 14.30
CA SER A 373 -40.12 -14.27 15.56
C SER A 373 -39.61 -13.41 16.73
N GLY A 374 -39.37 -12.12 16.53
CA GLY A 374 -38.82 -11.21 17.54
C GLY A 374 -37.33 -11.41 17.83
N ASN A 375 -36.63 -12.26 17.08
CA ASN A 375 -35.20 -12.52 17.23
C ASN A 375 -34.38 -11.54 16.38
N TYR A 376 -34.38 -10.27 16.81
CA TYR A 376 -33.78 -9.17 16.08
C TYR A 376 -32.26 -9.27 15.96
N ASP A 377 -31.57 -9.83 16.97
CA ASP A 377 -30.12 -10.01 16.94
C ASP A 377 -29.67 -10.99 15.87
N ALA A 378 -30.38 -12.13 15.74
CA ALA A 378 -30.10 -13.09 14.69
C ALA A 378 -30.49 -12.54 13.31
N ALA A 379 -31.65 -11.89 13.19
CA ALA A 379 -32.07 -11.26 11.94
C ALA A 379 -31.03 -10.25 11.44
N ALA A 380 -30.46 -9.47 12.34
CA ALA A 380 -29.49 -8.47 11.97
C ALA A 380 -28.09 -9.02 11.68
N LYS A 381 -27.70 -10.16 12.27
CA LYS A 381 -26.54 -10.93 11.81
C LYS A 381 -26.73 -11.40 10.36
N VAL A 382 -27.91 -11.92 10.01
CA VAL A 382 -28.25 -12.34 8.63
C VAL A 382 -28.11 -11.16 7.65
N ALA A 383 -28.60 -9.98 8.04
CA ALA A 383 -28.46 -8.76 7.25
C ALA A 383 -26.98 -8.34 7.06
N ALA A 384 -26.18 -8.39 8.12
CA ALA A 384 -24.76 -8.03 8.07
C ALA A 384 -23.93 -8.99 7.20
N THR A 385 -24.29 -10.29 7.17
CA THR A 385 -23.61 -11.31 6.36
C THR A 385 -24.00 -11.30 4.88
N ALA A 386 -25.02 -10.53 4.48
CA ALA A 386 -25.49 -10.44 3.10
C ALA A 386 -25.66 -8.99 2.63
N PRO A 387 -24.57 -8.20 2.54
CA PRO A 387 -24.65 -6.78 2.19
C PRO A 387 -25.31 -6.55 0.83
N ARG A 388 -25.11 -7.45 -0.15
CA ARG A 388 -25.77 -7.37 -1.47
C ARG A 388 -27.30 -7.46 -1.36
N VAL A 389 -27.82 -8.33 -0.51
CA VAL A 389 -29.26 -8.59 -0.36
C VAL A 389 -29.98 -7.41 0.32
N CYS A 390 -29.37 -6.83 1.36
CA CYS A 390 -29.93 -5.63 2.01
C CYS A 390 -29.94 -4.42 1.08
N LYS A 391 -28.89 -4.28 0.25
CA LYS A 391 -28.72 -3.20 -0.74
C LYS A 391 -29.73 -3.27 -1.89
N GLU A 392 -30.11 -4.47 -2.32
CA GLU A 392 -31.05 -4.66 -3.43
C GLU A 392 -32.54 -4.54 -3.04
N ASN A 393 -32.87 -4.68 -1.75
CA ASN A 393 -34.27 -4.69 -1.26
C ASN A 393 -34.70 -3.45 -0.45
N SER A 394 -33.88 -2.38 -0.40
CA SER A 394 -34.24 -1.08 0.21
C SER A 394 -34.67 -1.13 1.69
N LEU A 395 -34.07 -2.02 2.50
CA LEU A 395 -34.43 -2.25 3.91
C LEU A 395 -33.78 -1.24 4.91
N PHE A 396 -33.59 0.02 4.49
CA PHE A 396 -32.81 1.03 5.23
C PHE A 396 -33.38 1.39 6.62
N LYS A 397 -34.69 1.26 6.84
CA LYS A 397 -35.33 1.52 8.15
C LYS A 397 -34.91 0.51 9.22
N SER A 398 -34.93 -0.77 8.86
CA SER A 398 -34.56 -1.85 9.78
C SER A 398 -33.04 -1.87 10.00
N GLU A 399 -32.26 -1.54 8.97
CA GLU A 399 -30.82 -1.41 9.04
C GLU A 399 -30.38 -0.25 9.95
N ALA A 400 -31.04 0.92 9.85
CA ALA A 400 -30.79 2.07 10.72
C ALA A 400 -31.08 1.77 12.20
N ARG A 401 -32.22 1.14 12.51
CA ARG A 401 -32.57 0.75 13.90
C ARG A 401 -31.54 -0.21 14.49
N TYR A 402 -31.09 -1.18 13.69
CA TYR A 402 -30.07 -2.12 14.12
C TYR A 402 -28.72 -1.43 14.37
N LEU A 403 -28.30 -0.57 13.45
CA LEU A 403 -27.03 0.15 13.54
C LEU A 403 -26.94 0.98 14.83
N VAL A 404 -28.03 1.68 15.20
CA VAL A 404 -28.13 2.47 16.43
C VAL A 404 -28.09 1.58 17.68
N ARG A 405 -28.92 0.51 17.73
CA ARG A 405 -28.99 -0.39 18.91
C ARG A 405 -27.70 -1.19 19.15
N ARG A 406 -26.97 -1.52 18.09
CA ARG A 406 -25.78 -2.37 18.18
C ARG A 406 -24.56 -1.66 18.78
N LYS A 407 -24.52 -0.32 18.74
CA LYS A 407 -23.42 0.50 19.30
C LYS A 407 -22.01 0.09 18.80
N ASP A 408 -21.96 -0.54 17.62
CA ASP A 408 -20.84 -1.07 16.82
C ASP A 408 -19.85 -0.06 16.18
N PRO A 409 -18.71 0.38 16.74
CA PRO A 409 -17.87 1.39 16.09
C PRO A 409 -17.29 0.93 14.74
N ALA A 410 -16.95 -0.35 14.61
CA ALA A 410 -16.41 -0.90 13.35
C ALA A 410 -17.50 -0.95 12.27
N LEU A 411 -18.73 -1.31 12.66
CA LEU A 411 -19.89 -1.33 11.78
C LEU A 411 -20.25 0.08 11.30
N TRP A 412 -20.27 1.07 12.21
CA TRP A 412 -20.46 2.49 11.89
C TRP A 412 -19.42 2.99 10.88
N LYS A 413 -18.13 2.69 11.10
CA LYS A 413 -17.05 3.07 10.18
C LYS A 413 -17.19 2.43 8.80
N GLN A 414 -17.76 1.22 8.71
CA GLN A 414 -17.98 0.53 7.44
C GLN A 414 -19.15 1.13 6.65
N VAL A 415 -20.27 1.44 7.31
CA VAL A 415 -21.47 1.94 6.62
C VAL A 415 -21.40 3.43 6.28
N LEU A 416 -20.59 4.21 7.01
CA LEU A 416 -20.41 5.64 6.78
C LEU A 416 -19.26 5.99 5.81
N ARG A 417 -18.67 5.02 5.09
CA ARG A 417 -17.61 5.30 4.10
C ARG A 417 -18.12 6.07 2.88
N GLU A 418 -17.25 6.86 2.26
CA GLU A 418 -17.57 7.67 1.07
C GLU A 418 -17.89 6.83 -0.17
N ASP A 419 -17.30 5.64 -0.31
CA ASP A 419 -17.53 4.70 -1.41
C ASP A 419 -18.85 3.91 -1.26
N ASN A 420 -19.58 4.09 -0.16
CA ASN A 420 -20.87 3.45 0.03
C ASN A 420 -21.99 4.20 -0.72
N GLN A 421 -22.42 3.64 -1.85
CA GLN A 421 -23.49 4.19 -2.71
C GLN A 421 -24.86 4.37 -2.00
N TYR A 422 -25.06 3.76 -0.83
CA TYR A 422 -26.29 3.89 -0.02
C TYR A 422 -26.08 4.64 1.30
N ARG A 423 -24.93 5.30 1.47
CA ARG A 423 -24.59 6.09 2.67
C ARG A 423 -25.69 7.10 3.00
N ARG A 424 -26.17 7.84 2.01
CA ARG A 424 -27.18 8.90 2.21
C ARG A 424 -28.56 8.35 2.64
N PRO A 425 -29.18 7.38 1.93
CA PRO A 425 -30.43 6.77 2.37
C PRO A 425 -30.38 6.18 3.78
N LEU A 426 -29.26 5.55 4.16
CA LEU A 426 -29.09 4.98 5.50
C LEU A 426 -29.01 6.08 6.58
N ILE A 427 -28.23 7.13 6.34
CA ILE A 427 -28.14 8.31 7.23
C ILE A 427 -29.52 8.93 7.43
N ASP A 428 -30.29 9.13 6.35
CA ASP A 428 -31.62 9.71 6.43
C ASP A 428 -32.54 8.86 7.33
N GLN A 429 -32.47 7.52 7.26
CA GLN A 429 -33.28 6.66 8.13
C GLN A 429 -32.78 6.60 9.59
N VAL A 430 -31.47 6.75 9.83
CA VAL A 430 -30.92 6.89 11.18
C VAL A 430 -31.48 8.14 11.86
N ILE A 431 -31.46 9.28 11.15
CA ILE A 431 -31.91 10.58 11.66
C ILE A 431 -33.45 10.65 11.77
N GLN A 432 -34.18 10.15 10.77
CA GLN A 432 -35.63 10.32 10.72
C GLN A 432 -36.42 9.24 11.49
N THR A 433 -35.84 8.05 11.69
CA THR A 433 -36.57 6.91 12.26
C THR A 433 -35.90 6.35 13.51
N ALA A 434 -34.63 5.93 13.42
CA ALA A 434 -34.00 5.16 14.50
C ALA A 434 -33.72 5.99 15.76
N LEU A 435 -33.17 7.20 15.60
CA LEU A 435 -32.79 8.05 16.73
C LEU A 435 -33.98 8.73 17.45
N PRO A 436 -35.06 9.17 16.77
CA PRO A 436 -36.24 9.67 17.46
C PRO A 436 -36.99 8.60 18.28
N GLU A 437 -36.85 7.32 17.92
CA GLU A 437 -37.48 6.19 18.63
C GLU A 437 -36.68 5.76 19.88
N THR A 438 -35.40 6.10 19.98
CA THR A 438 -34.58 5.71 21.13
C THR A 438 -34.68 6.72 22.28
N GLN A 439 -34.70 6.18 23.49
CA GLN A 439 -34.60 6.95 24.74
C GLN A 439 -33.30 6.63 25.49
N ASP A 440 -32.39 5.86 24.89
CA ASP A 440 -31.11 5.50 25.50
C ASP A 440 -30.03 6.56 25.19
N PRO A 441 -29.50 7.27 26.21
CA PRO A 441 -28.43 8.26 26.02
C PRO A 441 -27.16 7.67 25.38
N GLU A 442 -26.87 6.39 25.60
CA GLU A 442 -25.66 5.74 25.09
C GLU A 442 -25.76 5.45 23.58
N GLU A 443 -26.95 5.09 23.08
CA GLU A 443 -27.19 4.90 21.64
C GLU A 443 -26.97 6.20 20.86
N ILE A 444 -27.42 7.32 21.43
CA ILE A 444 -27.21 8.67 20.87
C ILE A 444 -25.74 9.04 20.89
N SER A 445 -25.05 8.82 22.01
CA SER A 445 -23.63 9.15 22.16
C SER A 445 -22.75 8.40 21.15
N VAL A 446 -23.01 7.11 20.93
CA VAL A 446 -22.25 6.30 19.96
C VAL A 446 -22.54 6.73 18.52
N ALA A 447 -23.79 7.06 18.18
CA ALA A 447 -24.14 7.59 16.86
C ALA A 447 -23.48 8.95 16.59
N VAL A 448 -23.52 9.88 17.56
CA VAL A 448 -22.83 11.18 17.47
C VAL A 448 -21.34 10.98 17.22
N LYS A 449 -20.68 10.12 18.01
CA LYS A 449 -19.26 9.81 17.85
C LYS A 449 -18.95 9.23 16.47
N ALA A 450 -19.78 8.31 15.97
CA ALA A 450 -19.61 7.71 14.66
C ALA A 450 -19.68 8.73 13.51
N PHE A 451 -20.58 9.70 13.59
CA PHE A 451 -20.69 10.78 12.59
C PHE A 451 -19.53 11.77 12.68
N MET A 452 -19.04 12.06 13.88
CA MET A 452 -17.82 12.85 14.09
C MET A 452 -16.58 12.16 13.50
N ASP A 453 -16.39 10.87 13.80
CA ASP A 453 -15.26 10.08 13.31
C ASP A 453 -15.29 9.89 11.78
N ALA A 454 -16.48 9.94 11.17
CA ALA A 454 -16.68 9.85 9.72
C ALA A 454 -16.66 11.20 8.99
N ASP A 455 -16.32 12.29 9.70
CA ASP A 455 -16.27 13.68 9.21
C ASP A 455 -17.56 14.13 8.46
N LEU A 456 -18.72 13.89 9.10
CA LEU A 456 -20.05 14.23 8.56
C LEU A 456 -20.72 15.40 9.32
N PRO A 457 -20.19 16.64 9.25
CA PRO A 457 -20.67 17.74 10.08
C PRO A 457 -22.13 18.12 9.80
N ASN A 458 -22.55 18.20 8.53
CA ASN A 458 -23.92 18.59 8.19
C ASN A 458 -24.97 17.58 8.65
N SER A 459 -24.67 16.28 8.53
CA SER A 459 -25.58 15.22 8.99
C SER A 459 -25.56 15.09 10.51
N LEU A 460 -24.44 15.43 11.16
CA LEU A 460 -24.35 15.51 12.61
C LEU A 460 -25.19 16.67 13.17
N ILE A 461 -25.20 17.84 12.51
CA ILE A 461 -26.06 18.97 12.88
C ILE A 461 -27.53 18.59 12.74
N GLU A 462 -27.94 18.02 11.61
CA GLU A 462 -29.33 17.55 11.38
C GLU A 462 -29.79 16.54 12.45
N LEU A 463 -28.88 15.65 12.87
CA LEU A 463 -29.10 14.70 13.96
C LEU A 463 -29.26 15.42 15.31
N LEU A 464 -28.32 16.30 15.65
CA LEU A 464 -28.26 16.96 16.96
C LEU A 464 -29.39 17.96 17.15
N GLU A 465 -29.79 18.73 16.12
CA GLU A 465 -30.96 19.60 16.17
C GLU A 465 -32.22 18.79 16.52
N LYS A 466 -32.42 17.64 15.87
CA LYS A 466 -33.60 16.81 16.11
C LYS A 466 -33.64 16.17 17.49
N ILE A 467 -32.48 15.98 18.13
CA ILE A 467 -32.38 15.39 19.47
C ILE A 467 -32.40 16.47 20.56
N VAL A 468 -31.71 17.58 20.36
CA VAL A 468 -31.55 18.65 21.37
C VAL A 468 -32.71 19.64 21.32
N ILE A 469 -33.24 19.94 20.14
CA ILE A 469 -34.28 20.97 19.97
C ILE A 469 -35.67 20.34 19.93
N ASP A 470 -35.86 19.28 19.13
CA ASP A 470 -37.20 18.70 18.91
C ASP A 470 -37.59 17.65 19.96
N ASN A 471 -36.63 17.02 20.64
CA ASN A 471 -36.89 15.97 21.63
C ASN A 471 -36.68 16.46 23.07
N SER A 472 -37.79 16.64 23.80
CA SER A 472 -37.81 17.18 25.16
C SER A 472 -37.00 16.41 26.22
N VAL A 473 -36.61 15.15 25.95
CA VAL A 473 -35.87 14.32 26.92
C VAL A 473 -34.38 14.67 26.97
N PHE A 474 -33.79 15.11 25.86
CA PHE A 474 -32.36 15.36 25.73
C PHE A 474 -31.99 16.83 25.57
N SER A 475 -33.00 17.71 25.54
CA SER A 475 -32.81 19.15 25.40
C SER A 475 -31.94 19.75 26.49
N GLY A 476 -31.99 19.23 27.72
CA GLY A 476 -31.15 19.68 28.83
C GLY A 476 -29.75 19.05 28.90
N HIS A 477 -29.33 18.21 27.94
CA HIS A 477 -28.10 17.43 28.08
C HIS A 477 -26.85 18.22 27.64
N ARG A 478 -26.07 18.71 28.60
CA ARG A 478 -24.89 19.57 28.40
C ARG A 478 -23.93 19.11 27.31
N ASN A 479 -23.54 17.84 27.30
CA ASN A 479 -22.60 17.30 26.31
C ASN A 479 -23.15 17.31 24.87
N LEU A 480 -24.46 17.18 24.69
CA LEU A 480 -25.09 17.21 23.36
C LEU A 480 -25.24 18.65 22.86
N GLN A 481 -25.56 19.59 23.75
CA GLN A 481 -25.53 21.02 23.43
C GLN A 481 -24.12 21.49 23.04
N ASN A 482 -23.09 21.09 23.80
CA ASN A 482 -21.69 21.33 23.45
C ASN A 482 -21.36 20.78 22.05
N SER A 483 -21.79 19.55 21.77
CA SER A 483 -21.53 18.89 20.48
C SER A 483 -22.21 19.62 19.31
N LEU A 484 -23.41 20.16 19.51
CA LEU A 484 -24.15 20.91 18.49
C LEU A 484 -23.43 22.21 18.14
N ILE A 485 -23.07 23.00 19.16
CA ILE A 485 -22.34 24.26 18.96
C ILE A 485 -20.99 24.00 18.28
N LEU A 486 -20.24 22.98 18.72
CA LEU A 486 -18.95 22.63 18.13
C LEU A 486 -19.05 22.12 16.69
N ALA A 487 -20.13 21.40 16.35
CA ALA A 487 -20.37 20.96 14.99
C ALA A 487 -20.63 22.15 14.05
N ASP A 488 -21.44 23.14 14.47
CA ASP A 488 -21.70 24.35 13.67
C ASP A 488 -20.50 25.30 13.59
N ILE A 489 -19.66 25.42 14.63
CA ILE A 489 -18.39 26.17 14.54
C ILE A 489 -17.50 25.63 13.40
N LYS A 490 -17.54 24.31 13.16
CA LYS A 490 -16.78 23.63 12.09
C LYS A 490 -17.49 23.71 10.73
N ALA A 491 -18.82 23.66 10.69
CA ALA A 491 -19.60 23.51 9.46
C ALA A 491 -20.20 24.81 8.94
N ASP A 492 -20.89 25.56 9.80
CA ASP A 492 -21.62 26.78 9.47
C ASP A 492 -21.60 27.77 10.66
N ARG A 493 -20.59 28.63 10.63
CA ARG A 493 -20.34 29.65 11.66
C ARG A 493 -21.49 30.64 11.83
N SER A 494 -22.31 30.84 10.80
CA SER A 494 -23.39 31.84 10.83
C SER A 494 -24.52 31.49 11.81
N ARG A 495 -24.63 30.21 12.18
CA ARG A 495 -25.70 29.69 13.04
C ARG A 495 -25.31 29.62 14.51
N VAL A 496 -24.02 29.74 14.83
CA VAL A 496 -23.47 29.58 16.18
C VAL A 496 -24.12 30.56 17.18
N MET A 497 -24.31 31.80 16.76
CA MET A 497 -24.95 32.83 17.59
C MET A 497 -26.44 32.52 17.90
N ASP A 498 -27.16 31.88 16.98
CA ASP A 498 -28.55 31.45 17.24
C ASP A 498 -28.60 30.40 18.36
N TYR A 499 -27.64 29.47 18.39
CA TYR A 499 -27.58 28.44 19.43
C TYR A 499 -27.14 28.98 20.78
N ILE A 500 -26.19 29.91 20.80
CA ILE A 500 -25.78 30.61 22.04
C ILE A 500 -27.00 31.24 22.71
N ASN A 501 -27.83 31.94 21.95
CA ASN A 501 -29.03 32.61 22.48
C ASN A 501 -30.18 31.63 22.86
N ARG A 502 -30.16 30.38 22.38
CA ARG A 502 -31.28 29.42 22.52
C ARG A 502 -31.00 28.28 23.51
N LEU A 503 -29.73 27.99 23.78
CA LEU A 503 -29.30 26.89 24.64
C LEU A 503 -28.81 27.46 25.97
N GLU A 504 -29.15 26.82 27.08
CA GLU A 504 -28.85 27.37 28.43
C GLU A 504 -27.87 26.51 29.24
N ASN A 505 -27.55 25.28 28.79
CA ASN A 505 -26.85 24.28 29.62
C ASN A 505 -25.55 23.76 29.00
N TYR A 506 -24.87 24.56 28.18
CA TYR A 506 -23.56 24.21 27.59
C TYR A 506 -22.39 24.68 28.47
N ASP A 507 -21.17 24.21 28.18
CA ASP A 507 -19.96 24.62 28.89
C ASP A 507 -19.45 25.97 28.40
N ALA A 508 -19.93 27.05 29.02
CA ALA A 508 -19.62 28.40 28.58
C ALA A 508 -18.11 28.73 28.51
N PRO A 509 -17.27 28.46 29.53
CA PRO A 509 -15.83 28.69 29.44
C PRO A 509 -15.15 27.91 28.32
N ASP A 510 -15.44 26.63 28.17
CA ASP A 510 -14.81 25.79 27.13
C ASP A 510 -15.25 26.21 25.72
N ILE A 511 -16.55 26.45 25.53
CA ILE A 511 -17.12 26.84 24.23
C ILE A 511 -16.65 28.25 23.84
N ALA A 512 -16.58 29.20 24.77
CA ALA A 512 -16.08 30.55 24.49
C ALA A 512 -14.60 30.53 24.09
N ASN A 513 -13.74 29.75 24.76
CA ASN A 513 -12.34 29.61 24.38
C ASN A 513 -12.16 28.95 23.00
N ILE A 514 -13.01 27.98 22.66
CA ILE A 514 -13.03 27.37 21.34
C ILE A 514 -13.52 28.36 20.27
N ALA A 515 -14.52 29.20 20.58
CA ALA A 515 -15.00 30.26 19.70
C ALA A 515 -13.88 31.29 19.42
N ILE A 516 -13.14 31.73 20.44
CA ILE A 516 -11.95 32.60 20.29
C ILE A 516 -10.92 31.97 19.36
N SER A 517 -10.59 30.69 19.57
CA SER A 517 -9.62 29.96 18.75
C SER A 517 -10.04 29.84 17.28
N ASN A 518 -11.34 29.93 17.00
CA ASN A 518 -11.91 29.89 15.65
C ASN A 518 -12.28 31.28 15.08
N GLN A 519 -11.87 32.37 15.75
CA GLN A 519 -12.12 33.76 15.37
C GLN A 519 -13.59 34.20 15.44
N LEU A 520 -14.40 33.55 16.29
CA LEU A 520 -15.79 33.90 16.60
C LEU A 520 -15.86 34.73 17.88
N PHE A 521 -15.38 35.98 17.79
CA PHE A 521 -15.13 36.81 18.97
C PHE A 521 -16.40 37.43 19.56
N GLU A 522 -17.39 37.77 18.73
CA GLU A 522 -18.67 38.33 19.20
C GLU A 522 -19.51 37.24 19.90
N GLU A 523 -19.44 36.02 19.40
CA GLU A 523 -20.02 34.82 20.01
C GLU A 523 -19.34 34.53 21.36
N ALA A 524 -18.01 34.56 21.41
CA ALA A 524 -17.27 34.36 22.66
C ALA A 524 -17.56 35.45 23.71
N PHE A 525 -17.64 36.71 23.28
CA PHE A 525 -18.05 37.82 24.14
C PHE A 525 -19.47 37.62 24.67
N SER A 526 -20.41 37.22 23.81
CA SER A 526 -21.81 36.99 24.19
C SER A 526 -21.94 35.86 25.20
N ILE A 527 -21.20 34.75 25.02
CA ILE A 527 -21.16 33.65 25.99
C ILE A 527 -20.64 34.14 27.35
N TYR A 528 -19.49 34.84 27.39
CA TYR A 528 -18.95 35.32 28.68
C TYR A 528 -19.85 36.36 29.34
N LYS A 529 -20.56 37.17 28.53
CA LYS A 529 -21.54 38.15 29.02
C LYS A 529 -22.77 37.47 29.63
N GLU A 530 -23.36 36.48 28.96
CA GLU A 530 -24.56 35.77 29.43
C GLU A 530 -24.28 34.93 30.69
N PHE A 531 -23.07 34.39 30.83
CA PHE A 531 -22.65 33.60 31.99
C PHE A 531 -21.97 34.44 33.08
N GLU A 532 -22.11 35.77 33.04
CA GLU A 532 -21.65 36.73 34.04
C GLU A 532 -20.13 36.69 34.34
N VAL A 533 -19.31 36.25 33.38
CA VAL A 533 -17.83 36.20 33.52
C VAL A 533 -17.22 37.50 33.00
N ALA A 534 -17.43 38.58 33.77
CA ALA A 534 -17.12 39.95 33.36
C ALA A 534 -15.65 40.16 32.92
N THR A 535 -14.68 39.63 33.67
CA THR A 535 -13.24 39.77 33.36
C THR A 535 -12.87 39.14 32.02
N SER A 536 -13.37 37.93 31.73
CA SER A 536 -13.13 37.25 30.45
C SER A 536 -13.84 37.94 29.28
N ALA A 537 -15.05 38.47 29.48
CA ALA A 537 -15.76 39.26 28.47
C ALA A 537 -14.99 40.56 28.12
N ILE A 538 -14.46 41.26 29.13
CA ILE A 538 -13.61 42.44 28.94
C ILE A 538 -12.34 42.06 28.18
N GLN A 539 -11.69 40.95 28.56
CA GLN A 539 -10.47 40.48 27.88
C GLN A 539 -10.70 40.21 26.39
N VAL A 540 -11.84 39.60 26.03
CA VAL A 540 -12.20 39.36 24.62
C VAL A 540 -12.38 40.69 23.85
N LEU A 541 -12.99 41.70 24.47
CA LEU A 541 -13.16 43.02 23.87
C LEU A 541 -11.82 43.74 23.64
N ILE A 542 -10.85 43.57 24.55
CA ILE A 542 -9.53 44.21 24.50
C ILE A 542 -8.59 43.47 23.53
N ASP A 543 -8.38 42.17 23.73
CA ASP A 543 -7.33 41.42 23.04
C ASP A 543 -7.73 41.02 21.62
N HIS A 544 -9.00 40.69 21.42
CA HIS A 544 -9.47 40.06 20.19
C HIS A 544 -10.32 41.00 19.34
N ILE A 545 -11.35 41.64 19.92
CA ILE A 545 -12.22 42.59 19.20
C ILE A 545 -11.52 43.95 19.05
N LYS A 546 -10.61 44.29 19.97
CA LYS A 546 -9.84 45.55 20.00
C LYS A 546 -10.72 46.81 20.03
N ASN A 547 -11.84 46.73 20.75
CA ASN A 547 -12.76 47.84 20.94
C ASN A 547 -12.73 48.28 22.41
N LEU A 548 -11.79 49.18 22.71
CA LEU A 548 -11.56 49.68 24.05
C LEU A 548 -12.77 50.44 24.60
N ASP A 549 -13.48 51.19 23.77
CA ASP A 549 -14.68 51.93 24.19
C ASP A 549 -15.77 50.98 24.70
N ARG A 550 -16.05 49.88 23.97
CA ARG A 550 -16.96 48.82 24.44
C ARG A 550 -16.46 48.12 25.70
N ALA A 551 -15.13 47.93 25.83
CA ALA A 551 -14.54 47.30 27.01
C ALA A 551 -14.72 48.19 28.25
N TYR A 552 -14.50 49.49 28.13
CA TYR A 552 -14.72 50.48 29.18
C TYR A 552 -16.19 50.61 29.55
N GLU A 553 -17.09 50.76 28.57
CA GLU A 553 -18.55 50.83 28.83
C GLU A 553 -19.07 49.58 29.54
N PHE A 554 -18.59 48.40 29.14
CA PHE A 554 -18.97 47.14 29.78
C PHE A 554 -18.39 47.03 31.20
N ALA A 555 -17.11 47.38 31.40
CA ALA A 555 -16.44 47.36 32.71
C ALA A 555 -17.10 48.33 33.71
N GLU A 556 -17.48 49.53 33.28
CA GLU A 556 -18.21 50.51 34.09
C GLU A 556 -19.63 49.99 34.42
N GLY A 557 -20.31 49.37 33.45
CA GLY A 557 -21.64 48.79 33.62
C GLY A 557 -21.72 47.62 34.60
N VAL A 558 -20.64 46.83 34.75
CA VAL A 558 -20.54 45.73 35.74
C VAL A 558 -19.76 46.10 37.01
N GLY A 559 -19.26 47.34 37.13
CA GLY A 559 -18.61 47.85 38.35
C GLY A 559 -17.18 47.35 38.60
N VAL A 560 -16.41 47.08 37.54
CA VAL A 560 -15.00 46.65 37.63
C VAL A 560 -14.08 47.87 37.49
N ASP A 561 -13.26 48.14 38.53
CA ASP A 561 -12.39 49.33 38.62
C ASP A 561 -11.14 49.18 37.72
N VAL A 562 -11.04 49.97 36.66
CA VAL A 562 -10.15 49.73 35.51
C VAL A 562 -8.70 50.18 35.76
N ASP A 563 -8.44 50.96 36.82
CA ASP A 563 -7.11 51.54 37.11
C ASP A 563 -6.24 50.70 38.10
N ALA A 564 -6.78 49.62 38.67
CA ALA A 564 -6.03 48.74 39.60
C ALA A 564 -5.88 47.29 39.11
N GLY A 565 -6.55 46.89 38.01
CA GLY A 565 -6.86 45.48 37.72
C GLY A 565 -6.12 44.82 36.54
N VAL A 566 -5.20 45.50 35.85
CA VAL A 566 -4.58 44.93 34.63
C VAL A 566 -3.29 44.12 34.92
N ASP A 567 -2.70 44.23 36.11
CA ASP A 567 -1.45 43.52 36.46
C ASP A 567 -1.58 42.39 37.51
N GLU A 568 -2.71 42.25 38.22
CA GLU A 568 -2.82 41.29 39.35
C GLU A 568 -3.77 40.07 39.14
N CYS A 569 -4.52 39.98 38.05
CA CYS A 569 -5.54 38.92 37.87
C CYS A 569 -5.04 37.57 37.27
N VAL A 570 -3.74 37.32 37.19
CA VAL A 570 -3.20 36.11 36.51
C VAL A 570 -2.73 34.99 37.47
N GLU A 571 -2.75 35.18 38.80
CA GLU A 571 -2.10 34.22 39.72
C GLU A 571 -2.96 33.49 40.76
N SER A 572 -4.29 33.51 40.71
CA SER A 572 -5.10 32.78 41.71
C SER A 572 -6.18 31.88 41.10
N ALA A 573 -5.79 30.69 40.62
CA ALA A 573 -6.77 29.62 40.36
C ALA A 573 -6.23 28.18 40.31
N ILE A 574 -5.17 27.78 41.05
CA ILE A 574 -4.88 26.34 41.21
C ILE A 574 -4.25 26.07 42.60
N ASP A 575 -5.04 25.56 43.55
CA ASP A 575 -4.53 24.61 44.56
C ASP A 575 -5.64 23.71 45.16
N MET A 576 -5.21 22.52 45.62
CA MET A 576 -5.89 21.41 46.33
C MET A 576 -6.71 20.42 45.47
N ASP A 577 -6.53 19.09 45.49
CA ASP A 577 -5.98 18.18 46.51
C ASP A 577 -5.15 17.02 45.92
N ALA A 578 -4.10 16.64 46.66
CA ALA A 578 -3.47 15.33 46.65
C ALA A 578 -3.85 14.58 47.93
N LEU A 579 -4.16 13.28 47.85
CA LEU A 579 -4.13 12.37 49.00
C LEU A 579 -3.48 11.04 48.61
N HIS A 580 -2.48 10.67 49.42
CA HIS A 580 -1.53 9.55 49.32
C HIS A 580 -2.19 8.16 49.25
N VAL A 581 -1.46 7.13 48.78
CA VAL A 581 -0.89 6.03 49.59
C VAL A 581 0.29 5.38 48.84
N GLU A 582 1.33 5.03 49.59
CA GLU A 582 2.58 4.34 49.26
C GLU A 582 2.38 2.90 48.75
N ASP A 583 3.33 2.39 47.96
CA ASP A 583 3.95 1.07 48.23
C ASP A 583 5.24 0.87 47.40
N GLU A 584 6.25 0.32 48.07
CA GLU A 584 7.62 0.09 47.63
C GLU A 584 7.76 -0.91 46.45
N ILE A 585 8.72 -0.66 45.55
CA ILE A 585 9.28 -1.68 44.63
C ILE A 585 10.83 -1.54 44.60
N PRO A 586 11.61 -2.65 44.61
CA PRO A 586 13.00 -2.69 45.10
C PRO A 586 14.07 -2.20 44.10
N PRO A 587 15.36 -2.09 44.51
CA PRO A 587 16.40 -1.52 43.67
C PRO A 587 16.79 -2.49 42.54
N LEU A 588 16.79 -1.99 41.31
CA LEU A 588 17.43 -2.67 40.18
C LEU A 588 18.95 -2.51 40.30
N THR A 589 19.62 -3.66 40.22
CA THR A 589 21.04 -3.90 40.38
C THR A 589 21.92 -3.08 39.41
N PRO A 590 23.15 -2.72 39.82
CA PRO A 590 24.07 -1.94 39.01
C PRO A 590 24.76 -2.84 37.98
N ASP A 591 24.40 -2.70 36.70
CA ASP A 591 25.12 -3.40 35.63
C ASP A 591 26.32 -2.59 35.12
N VAL A 592 27.43 -3.29 35.06
CA VAL A 592 28.79 -2.78 34.95
C VAL A 592 29.16 -2.43 33.51
N ARG A 593 29.47 -1.15 33.30
CA ARG A 593 30.40 -0.55 32.32
C ARG A 593 30.73 -1.36 31.04
N SER A 594 30.17 -0.88 29.92
CA SER A 594 30.95 -0.68 28.69
C SER A 594 30.49 0.63 28.03
N GLN A 595 31.42 1.39 27.44
CA GLN A 595 31.14 2.68 26.80
C GLN A 595 30.22 2.53 25.58
N ARG A 596 28.90 2.57 25.80
CA ARG A 596 27.88 2.73 24.77
C ARG A 596 26.84 3.74 25.26
N SER A 597 26.41 4.63 24.37
CA SER A 597 25.28 5.53 24.61
C SER A 597 24.06 4.69 25.04
N SER A 598 23.38 5.09 26.10
CA SER A 598 22.17 4.41 26.60
C SER A 598 21.01 5.40 26.64
N ILE A 599 19.89 5.02 26.02
CA ILE A 599 18.62 5.75 26.11
C ILE A 599 17.69 4.87 26.94
N ILE A 600 17.19 5.41 28.05
CA ILE A 600 16.26 4.69 28.94
C ILE A 600 15.06 5.56 29.26
N VAL A 601 13.93 4.91 29.51
CA VAL A 601 12.75 5.55 30.10
C VAL A 601 12.52 4.94 31.47
N CYS A 602 12.31 5.79 32.48
CA CYS A 602 12.17 5.38 33.88
C CYS A 602 10.98 6.06 34.55
N HIS A 603 10.36 5.33 35.48
CA HIS A 603 9.40 5.93 36.41
C HIS A 603 10.17 6.58 37.55
N GLY A 604 9.84 7.83 37.89
CA GLY A 604 10.45 8.49 39.04
C GLY A 604 10.29 10.02 39.07
N ASP A 605 10.92 10.61 40.08
CA ASP A 605 11.06 12.06 40.24
C ASP A 605 12.36 12.54 39.59
N LEU A 606 12.31 13.68 38.89
CA LEU A 606 13.46 14.32 38.25
C LEU A 606 14.48 14.81 39.30
N ILE A 607 14.03 15.24 40.48
CA ILE A 607 14.90 15.72 41.57
C ILE A 607 15.83 14.61 42.09
N ALA A 608 15.34 13.37 42.09
CA ALA A 608 16.04 12.19 42.61
C ALA A 608 16.95 11.51 41.58
N GLN A 609 17.07 12.03 40.35
CA GLN A 609 17.90 11.43 39.32
C GLN A 609 19.38 11.67 39.56
N GLU A 610 20.16 10.59 39.62
CA GLU A 610 21.62 10.61 39.71
C GLU A 610 22.25 10.76 38.32
N THR A 611 22.06 11.92 37.68
CA THR A 611 22.69 12.28 36.40
C THR A 611 23.62 13.49 36.55
N ASP A 612 24.49 13.74 35.58
CA ASP A 612 25.34 14.92 35.61
C ASP A 612 24.49 16.20 35.39
N VAL A 613 23.45 16.11 34.56
CA VAL A 613 22.56 17.23 34.23
C VAL A 613 21.10 16.81 34.33
N ILE A 614 20.25 17.68 34.88
CA ILE A 614 18.79 17.62 34.71
C ILE A 614 18.31 18.80 33.88
N VAL A 615 17.36 18.56 32.99
CA VAL A 615 16.77 19.58 32.13
C VAL A 615 15.43 20.03 32.69
N VAL A 616 15.24 21.33 32.80
CA VAL A 616 14.03 21.94 33.36
C VAL A 616 13.47 22.94 32.36
N CYS A 617 12.19 22.79 31.99
CA CYS A 617 11.51 23.82 31.23
C CYS A 617 11.17 24.99 32.16
N SER A 618 11.84 26.13 31.97
CA SER A 618 11.63 27.32 32.81
C SER A 618 10.26 27.96 32.62
N SER A 619 9.60 27.72 31.48
CA SER A 619 8.21 28.15 31.24
C SER A 619 7.19 27.33 32.03
N SER A 620 7.56 26.16 32.57
CA SER A 620 6.69 25.37 33.45
C SER A 620 6.79 25.90 34.87
N LYS A 621 5.81 26.72 35.29
CA LYS A 621 5.75 27.31 36.64
C LYS A 621 5.88 26.24 37.75
N TYR A 622 5.22 25.08 37.58
CA TYR A 622 5.22 24.00 38.57
C TYR A 622 6.56 23.29 38.70
N LEU A 623 7.15 22.88 37.56
CA LEU A 623 8.43 22.18 37.57
C LEU A 623 9.55 23.13 38.03
N PHE A 624 9.54 24.37 37.55
CA PHE A 624 10.49 25.40 37.97
C PHE A 624 10.42 25.65 39.49
N LYS A 625 9.22 25.87 40.05
CA LYS A 625 9.03 26.07 41.49
C LYS A 625 9.49 24.86 42.32
N SER A 626 9.16 23.64 41.87
CA SER A 626 9.56 22.41 42.56
C SER A 626 11.08 22.24 42.61
N ILE A 627 11.77 22.54 41.50
CA ILE A 627 13.23 22.50 41.41
C ILE A 627 13.87 23.58 42.29
N CYS A 628 13.35 24.80 42.28
CA CYS A 628 13.86 25.89 43.14
C CYS A 628 13.66 25.59 44.63
N GLN A 629 12.55 24.97 45.02
CA GLN A 629 12.32 24.53 46.41
C GLN A 629 13.27 23.40 46.82
N ALA A 630 13.51 22.42 45.94
CA ALA A 630 14.46 21.35 46.20
C ALA A 630 15.91 21.84 46.22
N GLY A 631 16.23 22.82 45.37
CA GLY A 631 17.55 23.44 45.21
C GLY A 631 17.92 24.44 46.31
N GLY A 632 16.93 24.98 47.03
CA GLY A 632 17.10 26.05 48.02
C GLY A 632 17.38 27.43 47.40
N ASP A 633 17.58 28.42 48.26
CA ASP A 633 17.75 29.82 47.86
C ASP A 633 18.93 30.06 46.90
N SER A 634 19.96 29.21 46.96
CA SER A 634 21.13 29.29 46.09
C SER A 634 20.80 29.07 44.60
N VAL A 635 19.92 28.10 44.28
CA VAL A 635 19.52 27.83 42.89
C VAL A 635 18.67 28.98 42.36
N SER A 636 17.69 29.43 43.17
CA SER A 636 16.79 30.53 42.81
C SER A 636 17.56 31.83 42.60
N THR A 637 18.50 32.16 43.51
CA THR A 637 19.32 33.38 43.43
C THR A 637 20.24 33.34 42.21
N SER A 638 20.88 32.20 41.94
CA SER A 638 21.79 32.04 40.78
C SER A 638 21.05 32.16 39.46
N TYR A 639 19.86 31.54 39.35
CA TYR A 639 18.98 31.70 38.19
C TYR A 639 18.56 33.16 37.99
N SER A 640 18.07 33.83 39.04
CA SER A 640 17.64 35.23 38.99
C SER A 640 18.78 36.19 38.60
N GLN A 641 19.99 35.96 39.09
CA GLN A 641 21.16 36.77 38.71
C GLN A 641 21.53 36.60 37.23
N GLN A 642 21.54 35.36 36.72
CA GLN A 642 21.88 35.10 35.32
C GLN A 642 20.80 35.60 34.36
N ILE A 643 19.52 35.46 34.69
CA ILE A 643 18.43 35.96 33.83
C ILE A 643 18.36 37.50 33.84
N SER A 644 18.66 38.15 34.97
CA SER A 644 18.78 39.62 35.01
C SER A 644 19.97 40.13 34.19
N ALA A 645 21.08 39.38 34.16
CA ALA A 645 22.24 39.73 33.35
C ALA A 645 22.03 39.44 31.84
N SER A 646 21.18 38.48 31.49
CA SER A 646 20.88 38.09 30.10
C SER A 646 19.43 37.59 29.96
N PRO A 647 18.46 38.51 29.84
CA PRO A 647 17.03 38.17 29.84
C PRO A 647 16.58 37.24 28.71
N ASN A 648 17.32 37.25 27.60
CA ASN A 648 17.03 36.47 26.39
C ASN A 648 17.97 35.28 26.21
N ALA A 649 18.63 34.81 27.28
CA ALA A 649 19.49 33.65 27.18
C ALA A 649 18.68 32.40 26.81
N PRO A 650 19.10 31.62 25.78
CA PRO A 650 18.36 30.44 25.34
C PRO A 650 18.47 29.27 26.32
N ILE A 651 19.41 29.35 27.28
CA ILE A 651 19.62 28.40 28.35
C ILE A 651 20.28 29.11 29.54
N ILE A 652 19.82 28.81 30.75
CA ILE A 652 20.43 29.23 32.02
C ILE A 652 20.99 27.98 32.71
N ILE A 653 22.26 28.02 33.10
CA ILE A 653 22.97 26.88 33.67
C ILE A 653 23.33 27.18 35.11
N VAL A 654 22.82 26.37 36.04
CA VAL A 654 22.98 26.57 37.48
C VAL A 654 23.56 25.30 38.11
N GLU A 655 24.49 25.45 39.05
CA GLU A 655 24.95 24.33 39.87
C GLU A 655 23.81 23.86 40.78
N SER A 656 23.61 22.55 40.85
CA SER A 656 22.57 21.98 41.72
C SER A 656 22.96 22.19 43.19
N ALA A 657 21.96 22.35 44.05
CA ALA A 657 22.14 22.44 45.49
C ALA A 657 20.97 21.77 46.22
N GLY A 658 20.99 21.79 47.56
CA GLY A 658 19.91 21.25 48.38
C GLY A 658 19.71 19.74 48.21
N LYS A 659 18.47 19.33 47.87
CA LYS A 659 18.03 17.93 47.74
C LYS A 659 18.16 17.37 46.32
N ILE A 660 18.71 18.13 45.38
CA ILE A 660 18.84 17.72 43.97
C ILE A 660 20.05 16.80 43.82
N ALA A 661 19.84 15.58 43.32
CA ALA A 661 20.88 14.56 43.21
C ALA A 661 21.86 14.78 42.03
N SER A 662 21.46 15.55 41.03
CA SER A 662 22.27 15.86 39.85
C SER A 662 23.32 16.95 40.12
N LYS A 663 24.30 17.10 39.22
CA LYS A 663 25.36 18.13 39.38
C LYS A 663 24.94 19.49 38.86
N MET A 664 24.29 19.54 37.71
CA MET A 664 23.86 20.78 37.05
C MET A 664 22.38 20.78 36.69
N ILE A 665 21.79 21.97 36.65
CA ILE A 665 20.42 22.22 36.21
C ILE A 665 20.46 23.11 34.97
N TYR A 666 19.86 22.62 33.89
CA TYR A 666 19.71 23.36 32.64
C TYR A 666 18.28 23.87 32.53
N PHE A 667 18.09 25.16 32.73
CA PHE A 667 16.81 25.82 32.55
C PHE A 667 16.68 26.33 31.11
N LEU A 668 15.71 25.80 30.37
CA LEU A 668 15.43 26.22 28.99
C LEU A 668 13.98 26.68 28.88
N PRO A 669 13.70 27.84 28.25
CA PRO A 669 12.33 28.25 27.97
C PRO A 669 11.74 27.40 26.85
N TRP A 670 10.49 26.98 26.99
CA TRP A 670 9.75 26.29 25.92
C TRP A 670 8.24 26.42 26.10
N GLU A 671 7.56 26.75 25.01
CA GLU A 671 6.11 26.94 24.98
C GLU A 671 5.47 26.01 23.94
N ILE A 672 4.23 25.58 24.24
CA ILE A 672 3.46 24.71 23.36
C ILE A 672 2.89 25.54 22.23
N ASN A 673 3.12 25.10 20.99
CA ASN A 673 2.53 25.70 19.80
C ASN A 673 1.39 24.82 19.26
N PRO A 674 0.21 25.39 18.92
CA PRO A 674 -0.90 24.64 18.34
C PRO A 674 -0.61 24.12 16.92
N ASP A 675 0.32 24.72 16.17
CA ASP A 675 0.78 24.19 14.90
C ASP A 675 1.73 23.00 15.13
N GLN A 676 1.33 21.81 14.65
CA GLN A 676 2.08 20.57 14.84
C GLN A 676 3.49 20.61 14.24
N SER A 677 3.69 21.33 13.14
CA SER A 677 4.99 21.44 12.48
C SER A 677 5.96 22.31 13.27
N ILE A 678 5.44 23.41 13.85
CA ILE A 678 6.20 24.32 14.71
C ILE A 678 6.49 23.65 16.07
N LEU A 679 5.52 22.92 16.63
CA LEU A 679 5.66 22.17 17.88
C LEU A 679 6.76 21.12 17.81
N CYS A 680 6.81 20.33 16.71
CA CYS A 680 7.87 19.34 16.52
C CYS A 680 9.24 20.01 16.41
N LYS A 681 9.31 21.12 15.67
CA LYS A 681 10.58 21.82 15.49
C LYS A 681 11.07 22.47 16.79
N SER A 682 10.18 23.06 17.57
CA SER A 682 10.55 23.71 18.83
C SER A 682 11.01 22.70 19.90
N ILE A 683 10.39 21.51 19.99
CA ILE A 683 10.85 20.46 20.92
C ILE A 683 12.17 19.82 20.46
N GLU A 684 12.39 19.66 19.15
CA GLU A 684 13.67 19.22 18.58
C GLU A 684 14.79 20.21 18.96
N ASP A 685 14.53 21.51 18.87
CA ASP A 685 15.50 22.56 19.19
C ASP A 685 15.79 22.63 20.70
N PHE A 686 14.76 22.47 21.55
CA PHE A 686 14.90 22.38 23.01
C PHE A 686 15.82 21.22 23.44
N VAL A 687 15.53 20.01 22.95
CA VAL A 687 16.33 18.80 23.28
C VAL A 687 17.75 18.92 22.72
N SER A 688 17.89 19.45 21.50
CA SER A 688 19.20 19.63 20.87
C SER A 688 20.09 20.60 21.65
N LEU A 689 19.56 21.74 22.09
CA LEU A 689 20.33 22.74 22.81
C LEU A 689 20.85 22.21 24.16
N ALA A 690 20.00 21.49 24.90
CA ALA A 690 20.40 20.88 26.17
C ALA A 690 21.52 19.84 25.97
N LEU A 691 21.39 18.98 24.95
CA LEU A 691 22.40 17.98 24.63
C LEU A 691 23.72 18.61 24.16
N GLU A 692 23.66 19.60 23.26
CA GLU A 692 24.85 20.31 22.77
C GLU A 692 25.63 20.95 23.91
N LYS A 693 24.92 21.60 24.85
CA LYS A 693 25.55 22.19 26.03
C LYS A 693 26.11 21.13 26.97
N ALA A 694 25.45 19.99 27.15
CA ALA A 694 26.00 18.91 27.98
C ALA A 694 27.25 18.28 27.36
N ILE A 695 27.28 18.15 26.04
CA ILE A 695 28.43 17.66 25.26
C ILE A 695 29.60 18.66 25.34
N GLU A 696 29.32 19.96 25.15
CA GLU A 696 30.32 21.04 25.27
C GLU A 696 31.01 21.02 26.64
N HIS A 697 30.24 20.84 27.70
CA HIS A 697 30.74 20.71 29.07
C HIS A 697 31.28 19.31 29.42
N LYS A 698 31.28 18.36 28.48
CA LYS A 698 31.78 16.97 28.63
C LYS A 698 31.09 16.16 29.74
N TYR A 699 29.81 16.40 29.98
CA TYR A 699 28.99 15.58 30.87
C TYR A 699 28.69 14.21 30.25
N ARG A 700 28.44 13.20 31.09
CA ARG A 700 28.25 11.80 30.68
C ARG A 700 26.80 11.35 30.77
N SER A 701 25.95 12.08 31.49
CA SER A 701 24.55 11.73 31.68
C SER A 701 23.64 12.96 31.77
N ILE A 702 22.45 12.88 31.18
CA ILE A 702 21.44 13.94 31.20
C ILE A 702 20.03 13.34 31.32
N ALA A 703 19.17 13.97 32.12
CA ALA A 703 17.79 13.55 32.32
C ALA A 703 16.79 14.59 31.80
N PHE A 704 15.78 14.15 31.06
CA PHE A 704 14.69 14.97 30.54
C PHE A 704 13.34 14.59 31.19
N PRO A 705 12.51 15.59 31.55
CA PRO A 705 11.11 15.34 31.90
C PRO A 705 10.27 15.03 30.66
N ALA A 706 9.14 14.34 30.84
CA ALA A 706 8.12 14.14 29.80
C ALA A 706 7.32 15.43 29.51
N MET A 707 7.97 16.36 28.83
CA MET A 707 7.42 17.67 28.47
C MET A 707 6.30 17.56 27.42
N GLY A 708 5.28 18.42 27.54
CA GLY A 708 4.22 18.56 26.53
C GLY A 708 3.22 17.40 26.44
N CYS A 709 3.36 16.36 27.26
CA CYS A 709 2.53 15.15 27.23
C CYS A 709 1.33 15.18 28.19
N GLY A 710 1.15 16.26 28.95
CA GLY A 710 0.04 16.44 29.90
C GLY A 710 -0.83 17.65 29.55
N GLY A 711 -2.04 17.42 29.06
CA GLY A 711 -3.15 18.39 29.14
C GLY A 711 -3.51 19.21 27.89
N PHE A 712 -2.71 19.22 26.82
CA PHE A 712 -3.09 19.85 25.54
C PHE A 712 -3.44 18.78 24.51
N LYS A 713 -4.31 19.09 23.52
CA LYS A 713 -4.72 18.22 22.39
C LYS A 713 -3.56 17.84 21.43
N CYS A 714 -2.34 17.75 21.93
CA CYS A 714 -1.14 17.35 21.23
C CYS A 714 -0.96 15.83 21.34
N SER A 715 -0.58 15.20 20.23
CA SER A 715 -0.38 13.76 20.20
C SER A 715 0.83 13.38 21.05
N ILE A 716 0.62 12.59 22.11
CA ILE A 716 1.68 11.98 22.93
C ILE A 716 2.67 11.23 22.04
N GLN A 717 2.17 10.58 20.98
CA GLN A 717 2.99 9.88 19.97
C GLN A 717 3.92 10.84 19.23
N LEU A 718 3.43 12.04 18.87
CA LEU A 718 4.23 13.02 18.12
C LEU A 718 5.36 13.62 18.96
N ILE A 719 5.09 13.90 20.23
CA ILE A 719 6.07 14.52 21.15
C ILE A 719 7.11 13.49 21.59
N SER A 720 6.67 12.31 22.05
CA SER A 720 7.57 11.23 22.47
C SER A 720 8.48 10.79 21.32
N ARG A 721 7.94 10.59 20.11
CA ARG A 721 8.74 10.30 18.91
C ARG A 721 9.75 11.38 18.60
N SER A 722 9.35 12.66 18.63
CA SER A 722 10.26 13.78 18.34
C SER A 722 11.41 13.84 19.34
N MET A 723 11.12 13.79 20.65
CA MET A 723 12.15 13.82 21.70
C MET A 723 13.12 12.63 21.60
N VAL A 724 12.60 11.41 21.46
CA VAL A 724 13.41 10.19 21.35
C VAL A 724 14.26 10.21 20.07
N ALA A 725 13.70 10.63 18.93
CA ALA A 725 14.43 10.73 17.67
C ALA A 725 15.54 11.79 17.72
N THR A 726 15.31 12.95 18.34
CA THR A 726 16.34 13.98 18.53
C THR A 726 17.48 13.47 19.41
N VAL A 727 17.17 12.82 20.53
CA VAL A 727 18.18 12.18 21.39
C VAL A 727 18.98 11.16 20.62
N TYR A 728 18.32 10.20 19.97
CA TYR A 728 18.98 9.14 19.20
C TYR A 728 19.92 9.71 18.12
N SER A 729 19.48 10.75 17.39
CA SER A 729 20.27 11.45 16.39
C SER A 729 21.54 12.09 16.97
N LYS A 730 21.44 12.77 18.12
CA LYS A 730 22.58 13.44 18.76
C LYS A 730 23.57 12.46 19.40
N LEU A 731 23.08 11.34 19.94
CA LEU A 731 23.93 10.31 20.56
C LEU A 731 24.75 9.48 19.57
N LYS A 732 24.45 9.52 18.27
CA LYS A 732 25.28 8.89 17.22
C LYS A 732 26.69 9.47 17.14
N THR A 733 26.83 10.77 17.42
CA THR A 733 28.10 11.49 17.29
C THR A 733 28.79 11.73 18.62
N ASN A 734 28.05 11.73 19.73
CA ASN A 734 28.56 12.02 21.07
C ASN A 734 27.95 11.06 22.10
N PRO A 735 28.70 10.06 22.59
CA PRO A 735 28.15 9.07 23.50
C PRO A 735 27.88 9.65 24.89
N MET A 736 26.61 9.56 25.32
CA MET A 736 26.10 10.04 26.60
C MET A 736 24.93 9.15 27.04
N SER A 737 24.70 9.02 28.34
CA SER A 737 23.51 8.37 28.90
C SER A 737 22.36 9.37 28.97
N VAL A 738 21.21 9.04 28.41
CA VAL A 738 20.02 9.90 28.43
C VAL A 738 18.85 9.15 29.06
N SER A 739 18.23 9.75 30.07
CA SER A 739 17.03 9.22 30.71
C SER A 739 15.82 10.13 30.47
N PHE A 740 14.70 9.54 30.07
CA PHE A 740 13.40 10.18 30.13
C PHE A 740 12.72 9.79 31.45
N VAL A 741 12.36 10.78 32.25
CA VAL A 741 11.83 10.60 33.61
C VAL A 741 10.34 10.92 33.59
N ILE A 742 9.54 9.92 33.92
CA ILE A 742 8.08 9.96 33.82
C ILE A 742 7.50 9.68 35.20
N GLN A 743 6.52 10.48 35.63
CA GLN A 743 5.89 10.23 36.92
C GLN A 743 5.19 8.86 36.93
N PRO A 744 5.21 8.12 38.06
CA PRO A 744 4.64 6.78 38.14
C PRO A 744 3.16 6.67 37.74
N ASP A 745 2.37 7.72 37.93
CA ASP A 745 0.95 7.78 37.61
C ASP A 745 0.65 7.97 36.10
N LYS A 746 1.67 8.23 35.27
CA LYS A 746 1.54 8.48 33.82
C LYS A 746 1.99 7.31 32.95
N LYS A 747 1.32 6.17 33.12
CA LYS A 747 1.66 4.91 32.43
C LYS A 747 1.57 4.98 30.90
N ASP A 748 0.56 5.67 30.38
CA ASP A 748 0.34 5.89 28.95
C ASP A 748 1.50 6.64 28.28
N ILE A 749 2.03 7.67 28.94
CA ILE A 749 3.21 8.41 28.47
C ILE A 749 4.46 7.51 28.54
N TYR A 750 4.60 6.71 29.59
CA TYR A 750 5.70 5.76 29.74
C TYR A 750 5.73 4.71 28.63
N ASP A 751 4.60 4.08 28.36
CA ASP A 751 4.49 3.03 27.35
C ASP A 751 4.80 3.58 25.95
N GLU A 752 4.41 4.83 25.62
CA GLU A 752 4.71 5.43 24.32
C GLU A 752 6.20 5.80 24.15
N PHE A 753 6.84 6.37 25.18
CA PHE A 753 8.29 6.60 25.15
C PHE A 753 9.07 5.28 25.05
N LYS A 754 8.64 4.25 25.79
CA LYS A 754 9.27 2.93 25.76
C LYS A 754 9.17 2.28 24.38
N LYS A 755 7.99 2.32 23.78
CA LYS A 755 7.76 1.83 22.42
C LYS A 755 8.71 2.48 21.41
N HIS A 756 8.87 3.80 21.43
CA HIS A 756 9.78 4.48 20.51
C HIS A 756 11.26 4.22 20.78
N ILE A 757 11.64 3.92 22.03
CA ILE A 757 13.01 3.50 22.38
C ILE A 757 13.25 2.06 21.88
N ASP A 758 12.28 1.15 22.07
CA ASP A 758 12.37 -0.25 21.63
C ASP A 758 12.38 -0.36 20.10
N GLU A 759 11.62 0.48 19.39
CA GLU A 759 11.65 0.62 17.92
C GLU A 759 13.04 1.03 17.38
N LEU A 760 13.88 1.68 18.20
CA LEU A 760 15.22 2.13 17.85
C LEU A 760 16.32 1.16 18.31
N GLN A 761 16.00 0.12 19.09
CA GLN A 761 16.94 -0.93 19.44
C GLN A 761 16.89 -2.04 18.37
N PRO A 762 18.04 -2.46 17.80
CA PRO A 762 18.04 -3.54 16.84
C PRO A 762 17.67 -4.88 17.53
N PRO A 763 16.95 -5.79 16.86
CA PRO A 763 16.76 -7.15 17.36
C PRO A 763 18.13 -7.84 17.55
N PRO A 764 18.25 -8.77 18.50
CA PRO A 764 19.53 -9.39 18.82
C PRO A 764 19.94 -10.38 17.72
N SER A 765 20.67 -9.91 16.71
CA SER A 765 21.89 -10.55 16.17
C SER A 765 22.48 -9.72 15.03
N SER A 766 23.76 -9.41 15.21
CA SER A 766 24.63 -8.64 14.33
C SER A 766 24.85 -9.29 12.96
N ILE A 767 24.47 -8.59 11.89
CA ILE A 767 25.15 -8.66 10.58
C ILE A 767 25.63 -7.25 10.27
N ILE A 768 26.94 -7.11 10.07
CA ILE A 768 27.59 -5.90 9.56
C ILE A 768 26.94 -5.56 8.22
N LEU A 769 26.16 -4.46 8.14
CA LEU A 769 25.55 -3.97 6.91
C LEU A 769 26.65 -3.50 5.95
N LYS A 770 27.10 -4.40 5.08
CA LYS A 770 27.81 -4.05 3.84
C LYS A 770 26.77 -3.74 2.77
N ALA A 771 27.08 -2.75 1.93
CA ALA A 771 26.29 -2.35 0.77
C ALA A 771 25.67 -3.55 0.03
N ILE A 772 24.36 -3.47 -0.24
CA ILE A 772 23.61 -4.52 -0.91
C ILE A 772 23.66 -4.27 -2.41
N ALA A 773 24.15 -5.23 -3.18
CA ALA A 773 24.32 -5.12 -4.63
C ALA A 773 23.54 -6.21 -5.38
N ALA A 774 22.78 -5.82 -6.40
CA ALA A 774 22.10 -6.70 -7.33
C ALA A 774 22.64 -6.50 -8.76
N LYS A 775 22.95 -7.61 -9.43
CA LYS A 775 23.41 -7.60 -10.84
C LYS A 775 22.23 -7.79 -11.78
N LEU A 776 22.07 -6.85 -12.73
CA LEU A 776 20.96 -6.80 -13.68
C LEU A 776 21.50 -6.79 -15.11
N GLY A 777 21.60 -7.98 -15.72
CA GLY A 777 22.26 -8.15 -17.01
C GLY A 777 23.74 -7.77 -16.95
N LYS A 778 24.11 -6.69 -17.65
CA LYS A 778 25.49 -6.15 -17.63
C LYS A 778 25.70 -5.07 -16.57
N GLY A 779 24.63 -4.51 -16.00
CA GLY A 779 24.68 -3.44 -15.00
C GLY A 779 24.57 -3.95 -13.57
N THR A 780 24.79 -3.06 -12.61
CA THR A 780 24.69 -3.31 -11.16
C THR A 780 23.92 -2.18 -10.50
N ILE A 781 23.04 -2.53 -9.56
CA ILE A 781 22.39 -1.58 -8.65
C ILE A 781 22.88 -1.90 -7.25
N GLU A 782 23.34 -0.89 -6.53
CA GLU A 782 23.84 -0.97 -5.17
C GLU A 782 23.04 -0.03 -4.26
N VAL A 783 22.81 -0.43 -3.01
CA VAL A 783 22.23 0.40 -1.96
C VAL A 783 23.26 0.57 -0.85
N GLU A 784 23.56 1.81 -0.50
CA GLU A 784 24.58 2.18 0.48
C GLU A 784 23.99 3.18 1.49
N MET A 785 24.19 2.94 2.79
CA MET A 785 24.02 3.99 3.79
C MET A 785 25.28 4.86 3.80
N GLY A 786 25.13 6.16 3.59
CA GLY A 786 26.25 7.08 3.69
C GLY A 786 26.04 8.44 3.07
N ASP A 787 27.17 9.14 2.92
CA ASP A 787 27.23 10.50 2.39
C ASP A 787 27.40 10.46 0.86
N ILE A 788 26.42 11.02 0.15
CA ILE A 788 26.41 11.06 -1.32
C ILE A 788 27.59 11.86 -1.90
N THR A 789 28.15 12.81 -1.13
CA THR A 789 29.29 13.63 -1.58
C THR A 789 30.61 12.84 -1.64
N LYS A 790 30.67 11.67 -1.00
CA LYS A 790 31.87 10.82 -0.97
C LYS A 790 31.89 9.76 -2.07
N GLN A 791 30.85 9.71 -2.90
CA GLN A 791 30.64 8.63 -3.85
C GLN A 791 31.51 8.76 -5.09
N LYS A 792 32.26 7.69 -5.41
CA LYS A 792 33.12 7.62 -6.58
C LYS A 792 32.34 7.07 -7.78
N VAL A 793 31.69 7.97 -8.50
CA VAL A 793 30.84 7.67 -9.68
C VAL A 793 31.05 8.74 -10.76
N ASP A 794 30.64 8.49 -12.00
CA ASP A 794 30.72 9.50 -13.05
C ASP A 794 29.78 10.69 -12.77
N VAL A 795 28.58 10.41 -12.23
CA VAL A 795 27.56 11.42 -11.97
C VAL A 795 27.00 11.31 -10.55
N ILE A 796 26.99 12.41 -9.82
CA ILE A 796 26.21 12.56 -8.57
C ILE A 796 24.91 13.30 -8.87
N VAL A 797 23.78 12.75 -8.44
CA VAL A 797 22.47 13.39 -8.57
C VAL A 797 22.11 14.12 -7.27
N GLY A 798 21.68 15.36 -7.38
CA GLY A 798 21.09 16.15 -6.31
C GLY A 798 19.65 16.55 -6.64
N SER A 799 18.92 17.04 -5.63
CA SER A 799 17.58 17.62 -5.84
C SER A 799 17.67 19.14 -5.79
N SER A 800 17.14 19.85 -6.79
CA SER A 800 17.06 21.33 -6.78
C SER A 800 15.89 21.83 -5.93
N SER A 801 14.88 20.98 -5.68
CA SER A 801 13.73 21.25 -4.82
C SER A 801 14.06 21.09 -3.32
N SER A 802 15.07 20.29 -2.97
CA SER A 802 15.55 20.15 -1.59
C SER A 802 16.65 21.16 -1.29
N GLY A 803 16.31 22.20 -0.52
CA GLY A 803 17.29 23.22 -0.11
C GLY A 803 18.50 22.62 0.60
N ILE A 804 18.30 21.69 1.54
CA ILE A 804 19.38 21.13 2.37
C ILE A 804 20.33 20.27 1.52
N LEU A 805 19.81 19.32 0.74
CA LEU A 805 20.65 18.42 -0.06
C LEU A 805 21.41 19.18 -1.16
N ARG A 806 20.76 20.20 -1.74
CA ARG A 806 21.40 21.09 -2.71
C ARG A 806 22.59 21.82 -2.10
N GLU A 807 22.40 22.47 -0.95
CA GLU A 807 23.49 23.20 -0.29
C GLU A 807 24.63 22.27 0.13
N ILE A 808 24.35 21.05 0.60
CA ILE A 808 25.39 20.05 0.94
C ILE A 808 26.28 19.73 -0.28
N ILE A 809 25.67 19.39 -1.42
CA ILE A 809 26.40 19.02 -2.63
C ILE A 809 27.16 20.22 -3.20
N ILE A 810 26.54 21.42 -3.26
CA ILE A 810 27.18 22.63 -3.78
C ILE A 810 28.35 23.07 -2.89
N ASN A 811 28.21 23.01 -1.56
CA ASN A 811 29.28 23.38 -0.64
C ASN A 811 30.47 22.42 -0.73
N ALA A 812 30.19 21.12 -0.89
CA ALA A 812 31.24 20.12 -1.08
C ALA A 812 31.92 20.22 -2.45
N ALA A 813 31.21 20.65 -3.51
CA ALA A 813 31.78 20.88 -4.83
C ALA A 813 32.63 22.16 -4.91
N GLY A 814 32.26 23.21 -4.17
CA GLY A 814 33.02 24.45 -4.05
C GLY A 814 32.49 25.62 -4.90
N LYS A 815 33.21 26.74 -4.84
CA LYS A 815 32.74 28.05 -5.35
C LYS A 815 32.46 28.07 -6.86
N GLU A 816 33.26 27.36 -7.66
CA GLU A 816 33.09 27.32 -9.12
C GLU A 816 31.78 26.63 -9.51
N SER A 817 31.51 25.46 -8.93
CA SER A 817 30.25 24.72 -9.15
C SER A 817 29.04 25.51 -8.68
N ARG A 818 29.14 26.26 -7.56
CA ARG A 818 28.09 27.19 -7.12
C ARG A 818 27.80 28.26 -8.17
N MET A 819 28.85 28.90 -8.69
CA MET A 819 28.69 29.94 -9.71
C MET A 819 28.09 29.38 -11.01
N SER A 820 28.52 28.20 -11.46
CA SER A 820 27.93 27.52 -12.61
C SER A 820 26.46 27.14 -12.39
N TYR A 821 26.11 26.68 -11.18
CA TYR A 821 24.71 26.38 -10.82
C TYR A 821 23.84 27.63 -10.88
N ASP A 822 24.30 28.74 -10.29
CA ASP A 822 23.56 30.01 -10.29
C ASP A 822 23.39 30.59 -11.70
N ILE A 823 24.41 30.46 -12.56
CA ILE A 823 24.34 30.86 -13.97
C ILE A 823 23.32 30.00 -14.72
N GLU A 824 23.43 28.67 -14.63
CA GLU A 824 22.51 27.77 -15.32
C GLU A 824 21.06 27.92 -14.83
N LEU A 825 20.85 28.13 -13.52
CA LEU A 825 19.53 28.38 -12.96
C LEU A 825 18.96 29.71 -13.45
N LYS A 826 19.78 30.76 -13.61
CA LYS A 826 19.34 32.05 -14.16
C LYS A 826 19.05 31.97 -15.65
N SER A 827 19.88 31.26 -16.41
CA SER A 827 19.70 31.08 -17.86
C SER A 827 18.53 30.15 -18.19
N HIS A 828 18.27 29.14 -17.35
CA HIS A 828 17.27 28.10 -17.56
C HIS A 828 16.44 27.85 -16.29
N PRO A 829 15.63 28.83 -15.82
CA PRO A 829 14.93 28.75 -14.53
C PRO A 829 13.88 27.64 -14.44
N ASN A 830 13.43 27.14 -15.58
CA ASN A 830 12.43 26.06 -15.68
C ASN A 830 13.04 24.70 -16.06
N SER A 831 14.38 24.57 -16.07
CA SER A 831 15.00 23.28 -16.41
C SER A 831 14.68 22.21 -15.37
N VAL A 832 14.28 21.04 -15.85
CA VAL A 832 14.04 19.85 -15.00
C VAL A 832 15.36 19.24 -14.52
N LEU A 833 16.46 19.48 -15.26
CA LEU A 833 17.81 19.03 -14.90
C LEU A 833 18.83 20.14 -15.16
N ILE A 834 19.66 20.44 -14.16
CA ILE A 834 20.78 21.38 -14.24
C ILE A 834 22.07 20.59 -14.08
N ALA A 835 22.93 20.61 -15.10
CA ALA A 835 24.18 19.85 -15.12
C ALA A 835 25.40 20.75 -14.91
N ILE A 836 26.08 20.63 -13.78
CA ILE A 836 27.23 21.48 -13.42
C ILE A 836 28.53 20.69 -13.33
N PRO A 837 29.70 21.38 -13.35
CA PRO A 837 31.00 20.77 -13.06
C PRO A 837 31.04 20.17 -11.65
N SER A 838 31.78 19.08 -11.46
CA SER A 838 31.90 18.39 -10.16
C SER A 838 32.69 19.17 -9.10
N GLY A 839 33.54 20.10 -9.52
CA GLY A 839 34.39 20.86 -8.61
C GLY A 839 35.30 19.92 -7.81
N SER A 840 35.20 19.96 -6.49
CA SER A 840 36.00 19.15 -5.56
C SER A 840 35.41 17.76 -5.27
N LEU A 841 34.23 17.42 -5.81
CA LEU A 841 33.61 16.11 -5.59
C LEU A 841 34.29 15.00 -6.40
N PRO A 842 34.31 13.75 -5.89
CA PRO A 842 34.91 12.59 -6.57
C PRO A 842 34.02 12.03 -7.70
N CYS A 843 33.48 12.92 -8.53
CA CYS A 843 32.69 12.60 -9.72
C CYS A 843 33.09 13.45 -10.93
N LYS A 844 32.54 13.14 -12.13
CA LYS A 844 32.81 13.91 -13.35
C LYS A 844 31.82 15.06 -13.55
N ARG A 845 30.56 14.87 -13.19
CA ARG A 845 29.51 15.92 -13.20
C ARG A 845 28.51 15.77 -12.06
N ILE A 846 27.79 16.85 -11.78
CA ILE A 846 26.67 16.87 -10.82
C ILE A 846 25.39 17.23 -11.59
N PHE A 847 24.33 16.44 -11.43
CA PHE A 847 23.02 16.69 -12.00
C PHE A 847 22.03 17.05 -10.90
N PHE A 848 21.55 18.29 -10.89
CA PHE A 848 20.46 18.73 -10.02
C PHE A 848 19.13 18.56 -10.73
N VAL A 849 18.26 17.72 -10.17
CA VAL A 849 16.94 17.46 -10.74
C VAL A 849 15.84 18.17 -9.96
N LYS A 850 14.89 18.76 -10.68
CA LYS A 850 13.70 19.40 -10.11
C LYS A 850 12.55 18.41 -10.13
N TRP A 851 12.03 18.08 -8.95
CA TRP A 851 10.86 17.21 -8.80
C TRP A 851 10.06 17.62 -7.57
N GLU A 852 8.74 17.60 -7.69
CA GLU A 852 7.79 17.93 -6.62
C GLU A 852 6.75 16.80 -6.54
N PRO A 853 6.53 16.22 -5.36
CA PRO A 853 5.55 15.15 -5.18
C PRO A 853 4.12 15.67 -5.39
N ASN A 854 3.24 14.80 -5.91
CA ASN A 854 1.82 15.09 -6.12
C ASN A 854 0.97 14.16 -5.24
N ASP A 855 -0.11 14.67 -4.67
CA ASP A 855 -1.01 13.89 -3.81
C ASP A 855 -1.80 12.81 -4.60
N ASN A 856 -1.90 12.95 -5.93
CA ASN A 856 -2.46 11.93 -6.80
C ASN A 856 -1.41 10.86 -7.12
N GLU A 857 -1.67 9.62 -6.71
CA GLU A 857 -0.74 8.49 -6.85
C GLU A 857 -0.34 8.19 -8.31
N GLU A 858 -1.26 8.32 -9.29
CA GLU A 858 -0.94 8.08 -10.70
C GLU A 858 -0.01 9.18 -11.26
N ILE A 859 -0.20 10.43 -10.85
CA ILE A 859 0.66 11.56 -11.25
C ILE A 859 2.02 11.49 -10.54
N LEU A 860 2.03 11.10 -9.27
CA LEU A 860 3.25 10.79 -8.53
C LEU A 860 4.05 9.72 -9.27
N GLN A 861 3.37 8.66 -9.69
CA GLN A 861 4.00 7.56 -10.41
C GLN A 861 4.62 8.01 -11.74
N GLN A 862 3.85 8.71 -12.56
CA GLN A 862 4.31 9.17 -13.86
C GLN A 862 5.48 10.18 -13.74
N SER A 863 5.37 11.16 -12.84
CA SER A 863 6.38 12.21 -12.67
C SER A 863 7.73 11.69 -12.17
N LEU A 864 7.72 10.67 -11.29
CA LEU A 864 8.94 10.04 -10.80
C LEU A 864 9.60 9.17 -11.88
N SER A 865 8.79 8.49 -12.70
CA SER A 865 9.30 7.76 -13.88
C SER A 865 10.00 8.70 -14.87
N ASP A 866 9.39 9.85 -15.18
CA ASP A 866 9.95 10.85 -16.08
C ASP A 866 11.26 11.46 -15.54
N LEU A 867 11.35 11.66 -14.23
CA LEU A 867 12.56 12.12 -13.55
C LEU A 867 13.73 11.15 -13.76
N ILE A 868 13.52 9.87 -13.44
CA ILE A 868 14.56 8.84 -13.58
C ILE A 868 14.96 8.65 -15.04
N SER A 869 13.98 8.65 -15.96
CA SER A 869 14.23 8.65 -17.41
C SER A 869 15.11 9.82 -17.85
N THR A 870 14.87 11.02 -17.34
CA THR A 870 15.66 12.22 -17.64
C THR A 870 17.10 12.09 -17.16
N VAL A 871 17.32 11.58 -15.95
CA VAL A 871 18.67 11.30 -15.42
C VAL A 871 19.39 10.30 -16.32
N VAL A 872 18.76 9.16 -16.63
CA VAL A 872 19.36 8.11 -17.46
C VAL A 872 19.72 8.64 -18.85
N GLN A 873 18.83 9.38 -19.51
CA GLN A 873 19.11 9.95 -20.84
C GLN A 873 20.31 10.89 -20.82
N ASN A 874 20.44 11.73 -19.79
CA ASN A 874 21.57 12.65 -19.67
C ASN A 874 22.88 11.93 -19.33
N VAL A 875 22.84 10.85 -18.56
CA VAL A 875 24.03 10.02 -18.31
C VAL A 875 24.46 9.31 -19.62
N ILE A 876 23.51 8.83 -20.45
CA ILE A 876 23.80 8.24 -21.77
C ILE A 876 24.40 9.27 -22.73
N SER A 877 23.78 10.45 -22.86
CA SER A 877 24.20 11.45 -23.84
C SER A 877 25.64 11.96 -23.61
N HIS A 878 26.10 11.89 -22.37
CA HIS A 878 27.46 12.26 -21.98
C HIS A 878 28.43 11.06 -21.87
N ASN A 879 28.02 9.86 -22.31
CA ASN A 879 28.80 8.62 -22.26
C ASN A 879 29.32 8.25 -20.85
N PHE A 880 28.55 8.55 -19.81
CA PHE A 880 28.85 8.13 -18.45
C PHE A 880 28.34 6.72 -18.18
N THR A 881 28.94 6.05 -17.19
CA THR A 881 28.71 4.62 -16.89
C THR A 881 28.42 4.33 -15.42
N SER A 882 28.45 5.34 -14.55
CA SER A 882 28.10 5.18 -13.14
C SER A 882 27.40 6.41 -12.58
N VAL A 883 26.39 6.18 -11.74
CA VAL A 883 25.55 7.25 -11.18
C VAL A 883 25.18 6.95 -9.73
N ALA A 884 25.26 7.96 -8.87
CA ALA A 884 24.77 7.91 -7.49
C ALA A 884 23.51 8.78 -7.34
N LEU A 885 22.41 8.20 -6.85
CA LEU A 885 21.14 8.87 -6.61
C LEU A 885 20.81 8.89 -5.11
N PRO A 886 20.30 10.00 -4.58
CA PRO A 886 19.77 10.05 -3.22
C PRO A 886 18.37 9.43 -3.17
N ALA A 887 17.85 9.18 -1.97
CA ALA A 887 16.45 8.79 -1.74
C ALA A 887 15.47 9.96 -2.00
N ILE A 888 15.35 10.38 -3.26
CA ILE A 888 14.52 11.50 -3.70
C ILE A 888 13.05 11.18 -3.38
N GLY A 889 12.36 12.12 -2.71
CA GLY A 889 10.93 11.98 -2.40
C GLY A 889 10.60 11.15 -1.17
N CYS A 890 11.60 10.57 -0.47
CA CYS A 890 11.41 9.79 0.75
C CYS A 890 11.48 10.63 2.05
N GLY A 891 11.08 11.91 1.98
CA GLY A 891 11.16 12.91 3.08
C GLY A 891 9.79 13.31 3.68
N LYS A 892 9.75 14.35 4.52
CA LYS A 892 8.62 14.90 5.34
C LYS A 892 7.32 15.33 4.57
N HIS A 893 7.02 14.79 3.39
CA HIS A 893 5.80 15.04 2.61
C HIS A 893 4.93 13.78 2.45
N ALA A 894 3.65 13.97 2.10
CA ALA A 894 2.52 13.04 2.18
C ALA A 894 2.58 11.74 1.31
N CYS A 895 3.75 11.31 0.84
CA CYS A 895 3.89 10.15 -0.02
C CYS A 895 4.47 8.94 0.73
N SER A 896 3.95 7.75 0.44
CA SER A 896 4.41 6.52 1.09
C SER A 896 5.80 6.11 0.60
N VAL A 897 6.72 5.86 1.54
CA VAL A 897 8.14 5.52 1.27
C VAL A 897 8.25 4.27 0.40
N ASP A 898 7.41 3.26 0.64
CA ASP A 898 7.38 2.02 -0.14
C ASP A 898 7.07 2.28 -1.63
N ILE A 899 6.09 3.14 -1.93
CA ILE A 899 5.70 3.48 -3.30
C ILE A 899 6.87 4.17 -4.01
N VAL A 900 7.44 5.22 -3.42
CA VAL A 900 8.52 6.00 -4.03
C VAL A 900 9.77 5.14 -4.28
N VAL A 901 10.18 4.35 -3.28
CA VAL A 901 11.37 3.49 -3.37
C VAL A 901 11.18 2.38 -4.42
N LYS A 902 10.03 1.70 -4.38
CA LYS A 902 9.67 0.66 -5.36
C LYS A 902 9.76 1.18 -6.78
N MET A 903 9.25 2.38 -7.00
CA MET A 903 9.27 3.04 -8.30
C MET A 903 10.65 3.45 -8.79
N MET A 904 11.47 4.10 -7.94
CA MET A 904 12.82 4.50 -8.31
C MET A 904 13.68 3.30 -8.71
N VAL A 905 13.58 2.22 -7.94
CA VAL A 905 14.30 0.97 -8.22
C VAL A 905 13.76 0.30 -9.48
N HIS A 906 12.44 0.22 -9.65
CA HIS A 906 11.82 -0.38 -10.83
C HIS A 906 12.20 0.34 -12.14
N GLU A 907 12.08 1.67 -12.19
CA GLU A 907 12.37 2.42 -13.42
C GLU A 907 13.87 2.35 -13.79
N MET A 908 14.74 2.30 -12.77
CA MET A 908 16.17 2.08 -12.99
C MET A 908 16.47 0.66 -13.51
N LYS A 909 15.89 -0.38 -12.89
CA LYS A 909 16.01 -1.79 -13.35
C LYS A 909 15.56 -1.92 -14.81
N LYS A 910 14.39 -1.38 -15.12
CA LYS A 910 13.82 -1.32 -16.47
C LYS A 910 14.79 -0.71 -17.48
N HIS A 911 15.40 0.44 -17.18
CA HIS A 911 16.37 1.05 -18.08
C HIS A 911 17.65 0.23 -18.25
N LEU A 912 18.23 -0.31 -17.17
CA LEU A 912 19.43 -1.14 -17.25
C LEU A 912 19.20 -2.39 -18.09
N ILE A 913 18.06 -3.05 -17.93
CA ILE A 913 17.69 -4.28 -18.64
C ILE A 913 17.34 -3.97 -20.10
N GLN A 914 16.37 -3.09 -20.35
CA GLN A 914 15.85 -2.81 -21.70
C GLN A 914 16.94 -2.26 -22.62
N ARG A 915 17.80 -1.38 -22.09
CA ARG A 915 18.89 -0.75 -22.86
C ARG A 915 20.21 -1.51 -22.76
N LYS A 916 20.26 -2.63 -22.03
CA LYS A 916 21.45 -3.49 -21.83
C LYS A 916 22.68 -2.72 -21.35
N LEU A 917 22.47 -1.74 -20.47
CA LEU A 917 23.52 -0.87 -19.96
C LEU A 917 24.44 -1.67 -19.03
N SER A 918 25.75 -1.38 -19.09
CA SER A 918 26.76 -1.97 -18.19
C SER A 918 27.04 -1.12 -16.96
N TRP A 919 26.08 -0.27 -16.59
CA TRP A 919 26.30 0.79 -15.62
C TRP A 919 26.33 0.30 -14.18
N THR A 920 26.97 1.08 -13.32
CA THR A 920 26.86 0.95 -11.86
C THR A 920 25.97 2.06 -11.32
N VAL A 921 24.84 1.69 -10.72
CA VAL A 921 23.91 2.63 -10.09
C VAL A 921 23.98 2.45 -8.58
N LYS A 922 24.18 3.53 -7.84
CA LYS A 922 24.19 3.53 -6.37
C LYS A 922 23.02 4.36 -5.86
N PHE A 923 22.13 3.76 -5.07
CA PHE A 923 21.19 4.49 -4.24
C PHE A 923 21.84 4.74 -2.88
N VAL A 924 22.00 6.02 -2.54
CA VAL A 924 22.67 6.44 -1.31
C VAL A 924 21.64 7.02 -0.36
N VAL A 925 21.43 6.31 0.74
CA VAL A 925 20.47 6.66 1.79
C VAL A 925 21.25 7.26 2.95
N ASN A 926 20.76 8.35 3.52
CA ASN A 926 21.44 8.98 4.64
C ASN A 926 21.39 8.07 5.88
N ASP A 927 22.44 8.11 6.72
CA ASP A 927 22.64 7.24 7.88
C ASP A 927 21.53 7.36 8.96
N ASN A 928 20.59 8.28 8.79
CA ASN A 928 19.44 8.52 9.66
C ASN A 928 18.09 8.07 9.07
N GLN A 929 18.07 7.37 7.93
CA GLN A 929 16.86 6.90 7.25
C GLN A 929 16.87 5.37 7.07
N GLU A 930 17.01 4.61 8.16
CA GLU A 930 17.10 3.14 8.15
C GLU A 930 15.87 2.48 7.53
N ASN A 931 14.67 3.01 7.79
CA ASN A 931 13.43 2.55 7.16
C ASN A 931 13.41 2.74 5.62
N VAL A 932 14.03 3.81 5.12
CA VAL A 932 14.17 4.04 3.67
C VAL A 932 15.23 3.11 3.09
N TYR A 933 16.33 2.90 3.82
CA TYR A 933 17.41 1.98 3.43
C TYR A 933 16.92 0.53 3.31
N ASP A 934 16.17 0.05 4.31
CA ASP A 934 15.59 -1.30 4.32
C ASP A 934 14.63 -1.52 3.16
N GLU A 935 13.80 -0.52 2.85
CA GLU A 935 12.89 -0.61 1.71
C GLU A 935 13.66 -0.58 0.37
N PHE A 936 14.74 0.21 0.24
CA PHE A 936 15.60 0.15 -0.95
C PHE A 936 16.26 -1.22 -1.09
N CYS A 937 16.76 -1.78 0.01
CA CYS A 937 17.36 -3.10 0.05
C CYS A 937 16.36 -4.18 -0.41
N LYS A 938 15.15 -4.15 0.15
CA LYS A 938 14.05 -5.03 -0.23
C LYS A 938 13.70 -4.90 -1.72
N GLN A 939 13.50 -3.69 -2.24
CA GLN A 939 13.13 -3.49 -3.65
C GLN A 939 14.25 -3.84 -4.62
N VAL A 940 15.51 -3.61 -4.27
CA VAL A 940 16.68 -4.00 -5.08
C VAL A 940 16.82 -5.52 -5.14
N LEU A 941 16.60 -6.22 -4.02
CA LEU A 941 16.68 -7.68 -3.93
C LEU A 941 15.46 -8.42 -4.49
N THR A 942 14.31 -7.74 -4.63
CA THR A 942 13.10 -8.33 -5.21
C THR A 942 13.31 -8.62 -6.70
N THR A 943 13.15 -9.87 -7.13
CA THR A 943 13.09 -10.29 -8.53
C THR A 943 11.76 -9.83 -9.13
N GLU A 944 11.78 -9.27 -10.34
CA GLU A 944 10.64 -8.61 -11.00
C GLU A 944 9.43 -9.54 -11.20
N ASP A 945 8.58 -9.70 -10.17
CA ASP A 945 7.27 -10.37 -10.27
C ASP A 945 6.14 -9.56 -9.58
N GLY A 946 6.38 -8.27 -9.33
CA GLY A 946 5.51 -7.44 -8.48
C GLY A 946 4.97 -6.17 -9.15
N PHE A 947 4.69 -6.20 -10.46
CA PHE A 947 3.81 -5.26 -11.20
C PHE A 947 3.59 -5.79 -12.65
N HIS A 948 2.84 -6.87 -12.79
CA HIS A 948 2.19 -7.24 -14.07
C HIS A 948 0.70 -6.92 -14.05
N GLU A 949 0.35 -5.76 -13.50
CA GLU A 949 -0.84 -5.01 -13.94
C GLU A 949 -0.41 -3.63 -14.47
N ALA A 950 0.49 -3.64 -15.46
CA ALA A 950 0.60 -2.52 -16.38
C ALA A 950 -0.20 -2.92 -17.64
N THR A 951 -1.32 -2.23 -17.86
CA THR A 951 -2.15 -2.32 -19.06
C THR A 951 -1.29 -2.48 -20.31
N THR A 952 -1.37 -3.63 -20.99
CA THR A 952 -0.72 -3.82 -22.29
C THR A 952 -1.42 -2.93 -23.31
N TYR A 953 -0.93 -1.71 -23.52
CA TYR A 953 -1.40 -0.87 -24.61
C TYR A 953 -0.96 -1.53 -25.92
N GLN A 954 -1.92 -1.99 -26.72
CA GLN A 954 -1.64 -2.53 -28.05
C GLN A 954 -1.36 -1.37 -29.01
N LEU A 955 -0.15 -1.31 -29.56
CA LEU A 955 0.17 -0.37 -30.63
C LEU A 955 -0.62 -0.71 -31.90
N PRO A 956 -0.91 0.27 -32.78
CA PRO A 956 -1.69 0.01 -33.97
C PRO A 956 -0.96 -0.99 -34.86
N VAL A 957 -1.65 -2.04 -35.28
CA VAL A 957 -1.09 -3.09 -36.17
C VAL A 957 -0.58 -2.55 -37.50
N THR A 958 -1.00 -1.35 -37.89
CA THR A 958 -0.56 -0.67 -39.10
C THR A 958 0.86 -0.09 -38.98
N TRP A 959 1.39 0.06 -37.76
CA TRP A 959 2.72 0.62 -37.53
C TRP A 959 3.83 -0.31 -38.03
N GLU A 960 4.83 0.30 -38.67
CA GLU A 960 5.96 -0.41 -39.26
C GLU A 960 7.05 -0.61 -38.21
N LYS A 961 7.56 -1.83 -38.09
CA LYS A 961 8.66 -2.14 -37.17
C LYS A 961 9.97 -1.58 -37.71
N SER A 962 10.51 -0.55 -37.07
CA SER A 962 11.81 0.04 -37.41
C SER A 962 12.87 -0.31 -36.36
N ALA A 963 14.10 -0.63 -36.80
CA ALA A 963 15.25 -0.87 -35.94
C ALA A 963 15.96 0.43 -35.48
N GLU A 964 15.66 1.54 -36.15
CA GLU A 964 16.15 2.89 -35.84
C GLU A 964 14.99 3.73 -35.26
N HIS A 965 15.28 4.73 -34.41
CA HIS A 965 14.31 5.61 -33.72
C HIS A 965 13.55 6.56 -34.67
N LYS A 966 13.14 6.07 -35.83
CA LYS A 966 12.45 6.80 -36.88
C LYS A 966 10.99 7.00 -36.48
N THR A 967 10.56 8.25 -36.38
CA THR A 967 9.19 8.63 -36.01
C THR A 967 8.30 8.92 -37.21
N ARG A 968 8.87 9.07 -38.43
CA ARG A 968 8.14 9.42 -39.66
C ARG A 968 8.21 8.32 -40.69
N PHE A 969 7.07 7.94 -41.24
CA PHE A 969 6.96 6.91 -42.27
C PHE A 969 6.17 7.47 -43.45
N THR A 970 6.86 7.77 -44.54
CA THR A 970 6.24 8.24 -45.78
C THR A 970 5.38 7.14 -46.38
N LEU A 971 4.08 7.39 -46.52
CA LEU A 971 3.14 6.42 -47.06
C LEU A 971 3.27 6.35 -48.59
N SER A 972 3.23 5.13 -49.13
CA SER A 972 3.16 4.92 -50.58
C SER A 972 1.82 5.39 -51.14
N THR A 973 1.83 6.07 -52.28
CA THR A 973 0.59 6.53 -52.96
C THR A 973 -0.36 5.38 -53.36
N LYS A 974 0.14 4.14 -53.37
CA LYS A 974 -0.61 2.93 -53.69
C LYS A 974 -1.35 2.31 -52.50
N VAL A 975 -0.99 2.66 -51.25
CA VAL A 975 -1.65 2.06 -50.08
C VAL A 975 -3.00 2.71 -49.80
N HIS A 976 -3.97 1.92 -49.36
CA HIS A 976 -5.32 2.40 -49.06
C HIS A 976 -5.32 3.54 -48.05
N GLU A 977 -4.47 3.46 -47.03
CA GLU A 977 -4.29 4.50 -46.01
C GLU A 977 -3.97 5.87 -46.63
N TYR A 978 -3.02 5.93 -47.57
CA TYR A 978 -2.69 7.19 -48.28
C TYR A 978 -3.90 7.73 -49.04
N GLN A 979 -4.59 6.87 -49.80
CA GLN A 979 -5.73 7.27 -50.64
C GLN A 979 -6.88 7.85 -49.80
N THR A 980 -7.16 7.27 -48.64
CA THR A 980 -8.17 7.77 -47.70
C THR A 980 -7.80 9.15 -47.16
N ILE A 981 -6.56 9.33 -46.66
CA ILE A 981 -6.14 10.61 -46.09
C ILE A 981 -6.08 11.70 -47.18
N ALA A 982 -5.56 11.38 -48.36
CA ALA A 982 -5.50 12.30 -49.50
C ALA A 982 -6.89 12.72 -49.97
N SER A 983 -7.85 11.78 -50.08
CA SER A 983 -9.24 12.09 -50.49
C SER A 983 -9.98 12.96 -49.45
N ASN A 984 -9.77 12.68 -48.16
CA ASN A 984 -10.34 13.50 -47.09
C ASN A 984 -9.75 14.92 -47.10
N PHE A 985 -8.43 15.03 -47.31
CA PHE A 985 -7.75 16.32 -47.41
C PHE A 985 -8.20 17.09 -48.66
N ASP A 986 -8.32 16.44 -49.82
CA ASP A 986 -8.83 17.07 -51.05
C ASP A 986 -10.25 17.61 -50.87
N SER A 987 -11.12 16.83 -50.22
CA SER A 987 -12.47 17.25 -49.89
C SER A 987 -12.49 18.47 -48.95
N ALA A 988 -11.57 18.51 -47.98
CA ALA A 988 -11.47 19.59 -47.00
C ALA A 988 -10.77 20.86 -47.55
N MET A 989 -9.91 20.74 -48.56
CA MET A 989 -9.08 21.81 -49.13
C MET A 989 -9.39 22.13 -50.59
N LYS A 990 -10.54 21.68 -51.11
CA LYS A 990 -10.91 21.76 -52.52
C LYS A 990 -10.70 23.16 -53.11
N GLY A 991 -9.84 23.25 -54.12
CA GLY A 991 -9.51 24.51 -54.83
C GLY A 991 -8.60 25.48 -54.06
N LYS A 992 -7.96 25.05 -52.97
CA LYS A 992 -7.04 25.86 -52.14
C LYS A 992 -5.59 25.38 -52.15
N TYR A 993 -5.30 24.30 -52.88
CA TYR A 993 -3.97 23.72 -53.05
C TYR A 993 -3.85 23.16 -54.48
N THR A 994 -2.64 22.98 -54.99
CA THR A 994 -2.38 22.45 -56.34
C THR A 994 -2.07 20.95 -56.32
N GLU A 995 -1.27 20.49 -55.36
CA GLU A 995 -0.87 19.09 -55.26
C GLU A 995 -0.52 18.67 -53.83
N VAL A 996 -0.78 17.41 -53.48
CA VAL A 996 -0.23 16.76 -52.27
C VAL A 996 1.12 16.15 -52.64
N ILE A 997 2.19 16.62 -51.99
CA ILE A 997 3.56 16.16 -52.22
C ILE A 997 3.81 14.82 -51.54
N LYS A 998 3.46 14.72 -50.24
CA LYS A 998 3.61 13.49 -49.46
C LYS A 998 2.71 13.48 -48.23
N ILE A 999 2.43 12.27 -47.73
CA ILE A 999 1.76 12.04 -46.46
C ILE A 999 2.67 11.14 -45.62
N GLU A 1000 3.00 11.59 -44.41
CA GLU A 1000 3.87 10.88 -43.49
C GLU A 1000 3.06 10.47 -42.26
N ARG A 1001 3.03 9.16 -41.98
CA ARG A 1001 2.45 8.62 -40.75
C ARG A 1001 3.45 8.79 -39.62
N ILE A 1002 2.96 9.31 -38.50
CA ILE A 1002 3.79 9.55 -37.32
C ILE A 1002 3.64 8.37 -36.36
N GLN A 1003 4.75 7.68 -36.08
CA GLN A 1003 4.82 6.54 -35.18
C GLN A 1003 5.71 6.91 -33.99
N ASN A 1004 5.21 7.82 -33.16
CA ASN A 1004 5.88 8.17 -31.91
C ASN A 1004 5.24 7.37 -30.76
N GLU A 1005 5.81 6.22 -30.44
CA GLU A 1005 5.29 5.26 -29.47
C GLU A 1005 5.11 5.88 -28.08
N ARG A 1006 6.07 6.70 -27.65
CA ARG A 1006 6.03 7.41 -26.36
C ARG A 1006 4.77 8.27 -26.25
N TRP A 1007 4.52 9.12 -27.23
CA TRP A 1007 3.38 10.05 -27.19
C TRP A 1007 2.06 9.33 -27.48
N TYR A 1008 2.07 8.27 -28.29
CA TYR A 1008 0.88 7.46 -28.51
C TYR A 1008 0.43 6.72 -27.24
N MET A 1009 1.36 6.22 -26.43
CA MET A 1009 1.03 5.63 -25.13
C MET A 1009 0.42 6.65 -24.17
N GLN A 1010 0.98 7.86 -24.08
CA GLN A 1010 0.41 8.93 -23.26
C GLN A 1010 -0.99 9.31 -23.72
N TYR A 1011 -1.19 9.42 -25.04
CA TYR A 1011 -2.48 9.65 -25.65
C TYR A 1011 -3.50 8.54 -25.28
N LEU A 1012 -3.13 7.26 -25.40
CA LEU A 1012 -4.00 6.13 -25.03
C LEU A 1012 -4.36 6.10 -23.54
N ALA A 1013 -3.44 6.53 -22.66
CA ALA A 1013 -3.73 6.67 -21.24
C ALA A 1013 -4.84 7.71 -21.00
N HIS A 1014 -4.76 8.88 -21.64
CA HIS A 1014 -5.81 9.89 -21.58
C HIS A 1014 -7.13 9.44 -22.23
N THR A 1015 -7.08 8.65 -23.31
CA THR A 1015 -8.29 8.07 -23.91
C THR A 1015 -9.02 7.15 -22.94
N LYS A 1016 -8.28 6.38 -22.12
CA LYS A 1016 -8.86 5.50 -21.09
C LYS A 1016 -9.54 6.30 -19.98
N ASP A 1017 -8.92 7.38 -19.50
CA ASP A 1017 -9.55 8.31 -18.53
C ASP A 1017 -10.84 8.90 -19.08
N PHE A 1018 -10.80 9.46 -20.29
CA PHE A 1018 -11.97 10.06 -20.93
C PHE A 1018 -13.11 9.06 -21.10
N ARG A 1019 -12.82 7.82 -21.53
CA ARG A 1019 -13.82 6.75 -21.63
C ARG A 1019 -14.45 6.40 -20.29
N LYS A 1020 -13.63 6.28 -19.23
CA LYS A 1020 -14.09 5.93 -17.87
C LYS A 1020 -14.96 7.03 -17.26
N ARG A 1021 -14.57 8.30 -17.44
CA ARG A 1021 -15.23 9.46 -16.83
C ARG A 1021 -16.48 9.93 -17.59
N LEU A 1022 -16.50 9.81 -18.91
CA LEU A 1022 -17.53 10.43 -19.76
C LEU A 1022 -18.47 9.42 -20.42
N ASN A 1023 -18.10 8.14 -20.50
CA ASN A 1023 -18.90 7.05 -21.10
C ASN A 1023 -19.46 7.39 -22.50
N MET A 1024 -18.69 8.11 -23.32
CA MET A 1024 -19.05 8.50 -24.69
C MET A 1024 -17.80 8.54 -25.58
N ASP A 1025 -17.98 8.57 -26.91
CA ASP A 1025 -16.86 8.76 -27.84
C ASP A 1025 -16.43 10.23 -27.88
N THR A 1026 -15.24 10.50 -27.35
CA THR A 1026 -14.71 11.86 -27.13
C THR A 1026 -13.60 12.24 -28.08
N GLU A 1027 -13.19 11.33 -28.98
CA GLU A 1027 -12.10 11.52 -29.92
C GLU A 1027 -12.60 12.11 -31.24
N LYS A 1028 -11.89 13.11 -31.77
CA LYS A 1028 -12.11 13.66 -33.11
C LYS A 1028 -10.83 13.67 -33.92
N ARG A 1029 -10.94 13.50 -35.24
CA ARG A 1029 -9.86 13.77 -36.18
C ARG A 1029 -9.92 15.23 -36.64
N LEU A 1030 -8.93 16.03 -36.26
CA LEU A 1030 -8.91 17.47 -36.48
C LEU A 1030 -7.58 17.93 -37.11
N TYR A 1031 -7.63 19.05 -37.81
CA TYR A 1031 -6.49 19.66 -38.49
C TYR A 1031 -5.75 20.65 -37.59
N HIS A 1032 -4.42 20.71 -37.74
CA HIS A 1032 -3.55 21.71 -37.11
C HIS A 1032 -2.52 22.22 -38.13
N GLY A 1033 -2.57 23.51 -38.44
CA GLY A 1033 -1.64 24.15 -39.36
C GLY A 1033 -0.46 24.79 -38.62
N CYS A 1034 0.77 24.53 -39.10
CA CYS A 1034 1.98 25.09 -38.54
C CYS A 1034 3.06 25.27 -39.63
N PRO A 1035 4.12 26.08 -39.39
CA PRO A 1035 5.30 26.11 -40.26
C PRO A 1035 6.14 24.82 -40.11
N GLU A 1036 6.97 24.52 -41.12
CA GLU A 1036 7.79 23.30 -41.18
C GLU A 1036 8.69 23.10 -39.96
N GLN A 1037 9.29 24.19 -39.46
CA GLN A 1037 10.13 24.15 -38.25
C GLN A 1037 9.36 23.67 -37.02
N ALA A 1038 8.13 24.15 -36.83
CA ALA A 1038 7.27 23.74 -35.71
C ALA A 1038 6.76 22.31 -35.90
N ALA A 1039 6.53 21.86 -37.14
CA ALA A 1039 6.14 20.48 -37.41
C ALA A 1039 7.21 19.49 -36.96
N ASN A 1040 8.49 19.84 -37.11
CA ASN A 1040 9.58 18.98 -36.65
C ASN A 1040 9.56 18.81 -35.13
N THR A 1041 9.39 19.91 -34.39
CA THR A 1041 9.26 19.89 -32.93
C THR A 1041 8.03 19.09 -32.48
N ILE A 1042 6.87 19.27 -33.12
CA ILE A 1042 5.64 18.55 -32.73
C ILE A 1042 5.79 17.02 -32.91
N ILE A 1043 6.53 16.58 -33.93
CA ILE A 1043 6.74 15.14 -34.18
C ILE A 1043 7.66 14.52 -33.12
N GLU A 1044 8.63 15.28 -32.62
CA GLU A 1044 9.60 14.83 -31.62
C GLU A 1044 9.06 14.97 -30.20
N ASP A 1045 8.42 16.09 -29.87
CA ASP A 1045 8.05 16.54 -28.52
C ASP A 1045 6.54 16.65 -28.26
N CYS A 1046 5.69 16.19 -29.20
CA CYS A 1046 4.23 16.31 -29.15
C CYS A 1046 3.72 17.76 -29.23
N PHE A 1047 2.40 17.94 -29.13
CA PHE A 1047 1.79 19.26 -29.02
C PHE A 1047 2.10 19.84 -27.63
N ASN A 1048 2.69 21.03 -27.58
CA ASN A 1048 3.08 21.67 -26.33
C ASN A 1048 2.34 23.00 -26.15
N ARG A 1049 1.48 23.07 -25.12
CA ARG A 1049 0.68 24.26 -24.80
C ARG A 1049 1.52 25.46 -24.33
N SER A 1050 2.79 25.29 -23.97
CA SER A 1050 3.66 26.41 -23.59
C SER A 1050 3.89 27.39 -24.75
N TYR A 1051 3.64 26.96 -26.00
CA TYR A 1051 3.64 27.82 -27.19
C TYR A 1051 2.28 28.48 -27.47
N ALA A 1052 1.29 28.34 -26.57
CA ALA A 1052 0.00 28.98 -26.74
C ALA A 1052 0.14 30.52 -26.76
N GLY A 1053 -0.59 31.16 -27.67
CA GLY A 1053 -0.59 32.62 -27.84
C GLY A 1053 0.33 33.17 -28.93
N VAL A 1054 1.17 32.34 -29.56
CA VAL A 1054 1.96 32.75 -30.75
C VAL A 1054 1.09 33.27 -31.88
N ASN A 1055 -0.10 32.70 -32.09
CA ASN A 1055 -1.05 33.07 -33.15
C ASN A 1055 -2.39 33.62 -32.60
N GLY A 1056 -2.43 34.04 -31.33
CA GLY A 1056 -3.63 34.50 -30.62
C GLY A 1056 -4.32 33.43 -29.75
N THR A 1057 -5.09 33.87 -28.75
CA THR A 1057 -5.72 33.00 -27.73
C THR A 1057 -7.25 33.20 -27.61
N VAL A 1058 -7.96 33.50 -28.69
CA VAL A 1058 -9.38 33.94 -28.67
C VAL A 1058 -10.32 33.06 -27.81
N TYR A 1059 -10.13 31.73 -27.82
CA TYR A 1059 -10.99 30.74 -27.15
C TYR A 1059 -10.27 29.99 -26.01
N GLY A 1060 -9.05 30.39 -25.67
CA GLY A 1060 -8.28 29.77 -24.59
C GLY A 1060 -6.77 29.86 -24.83
N VAL A 1061 -5.99 29.72 -23.75
CA VAL A 1061 -4.54 29.57 -23.79
C VAL A 1061 -4.21 28.08 -23.82
N GLY A 1062 -4.32 27.48 -25.00
CA GLY A 1062 -4.11 26.05 -25.21
C GLY A 1062 -3.74 25.72 -26.65
N VAL A 1063 -3.80 24.43 -27.03
CA VAL A 1063 -3.49 23.97 -28.38
C VAL A 1063 -4.75 23.93 -29.23
N TYR A 1064 -4.69 24.61 -30.38
CA TYR A 1064 -5.82 24.80 -31.28
C TYR A 1064 -5.88 23.73 -32.36
N PHE A 1065 -7.07 23.19 -32.57
CA PHE A 1065 -7.40 22.24 -33.62
C PHE A 1065 -8.67 22.70 -34.34
N SER A 1066 -8.80 22.38 -35.62
CA SER A 1066 -9.98 22.75 -36.41
C SER A 1066 -10.55 21.55 -37.16
N SER A 1067 -11.88 21.41 -37.21
CA SER A 1067 -12.54 20.48 -38.14
C SER A 1067 -12.50 20.98 -39.59
N ASP A 1068 -12.21 22.27 -39.79
CA ASP A 1068 -12.04 22.92 -41.09
C ASP A 1068 -10.56 23.09 -41.42
N ALA A 1069 -10.09 22.37 -42.44
CA ALA A 1069 -8.71 22.44 -42.91
C ALA A 1069 -8.36 23.81 -43.51
N THR A 1070 -9.33 24.51 -44.12
CA THR A 1070 -9.10 25.84 -44.72
C THR A 1070 -8.79 26.89 -43.66
N TYR A 1071 -9.39 26.76 -42.48
CA TYR A 1071 -9.02 27.58 -41.32
C TYR A 1071 -7.58 27.28 -40.87
N SER A 1072 -7.21 26.00 -40.76
CA SER A 1072 -5.85 25.59 -40.40
C SER A 1072 -4.80 26.02 -41.42
N HIS A 1073 -5.16 26.10 -42.71
CA HIS A 1073 -4.27 26.54 -43.79
C HIS A 1073 -3.71 27.94 -43.54
N GLY A 1074 -4.51 28.86 -42.98
CA GLY A 1074 -4.08 30.23 -42.64
C GLY A 1074 -2.91 30.30 -41.66
N TYR A 1075 -2.65 29.22 -40.92
CA TYR A 1075 -1.56 29.13 -39.94
C TYR A 1075 -0.34 28.35 -40.47
N THR A 1076 -0.39 27.87 -41.71
CA THR A 1076 0.76 27.28 -42.41
C THR A 1076 1.60 28.36 -43.09
N LYS A 1077 2.90 28.08 -43.31
CA LYS A 1077 3.80 28.95 -44.09
C LYS A 1077 4.50 28.14 -45.19
N PRO A 1078 4.59 28.66 -46.43
CA PRO A 1078 5.31 27.97 -47.49
C PRO A 1078 6.81 28.03 -47.23
N ASN A 1079 7.51 26.91 -47.41
CA ASN A 1079 8.98 26.86 -47.36
C ASN A 1079 9.59 27.40 -48.67
N ALA A 1080 10.92 27.33 -48.80
CA ALA A 1080 11.64 27.79 -49.99
C ALA A 1080 11.19 27.12 -51.31
N ASN A 1081 10.61 25.92 -51.23
CA ASN A 1081 10.09 25.16 -52.37
C ASN A 1081 8.59 25.42 -52.64
N GLY A 1082 7.97 26.32 -51.88
CA GLY A 1082 6.54 26.59 -51.91
C GLY A 1082 5.67 25.59 -51.13
N GLU A 1083 6.27 24.67 -50.37
CA GLU A 1083 5.55 23.58 -49.69
C GLU A 1083 5.05 24.02 -48.31
N ARG A 1084 3.86 23.56 -47.96
CA ARG A 1084 3.20 23.78 -46.66
C ARG A 1084 2.97 22.44 -45.98
N CYS A 1085 2.91 22.46 -44.65
CA CYS A 1085 2.64 21.27 -43.86
C CYS A 1085 1.45 21.47 -42.92
N MET A 1086 0.61 20.45 -42.77
CA MET A 1086 -0.53 20.44 -41.86
C MET A 1086 -0.68 19.06 -41.23
N PHE A 1087 -0.96 19.00 -39.93
CA PHE A 1087 -1.26 17.75 -39.24
C PHE A 1087 -2.73 17.39 -39.35
N LEU A 1088 -3.00 16.10 -39.49
CA LEU A 1088 -4.27 15.47 -39.12
C LEU A 1088 -4.03 14.70 -37.81
N SER A 1089 -4.73 15.10 -36.76
CA SER A 1089 -4.46 14.65 -35.39
C SER A 1089 -5.69 13.98 -34.78
N ARG A 1090 -5.47 13.01 -33.90
CA ARG A 1090 -6.52 12.48 -33.00
C ARG A 1090 -6.57 13.35 -31.76
N VAL A 1091 -7.74 13.88 -31.42
CA VAL A 1091 -7.90 14.88 -30.36
C VAL A 1091 -9.03 14.48 -29.42
N LEU A 1092 -8.76 14.41 -28.13
CA LEU A 1092 -9.71 14.13 -27.06
C LEU A 1092 -10.42 15.43 -26.64
N VAL A 1093 -11.55 15.68 -27.28
CA VAL A 1093 -12.31 16.92 -27.14
C VAL A 1093 -13.17 16.90 -25.86
N GLY A 1094 -13.76 15.75 -25.52
CA GLY A 1094 -14.59 15.60 -24.31
C GLY A 1094 -15.79 16.54 -24.26
N LYS A 1095 -16.19 16.97 -23.05
CA LYS A 1095 -17.23 17.99 -22.85
C LYS A 1095 -16.68 19.36 -23.23
N THR A 1096 -17.39 20.07 -24.11
CA THR A 1096 -16.95 21.39 -24.60
C THR A 1096 -17.81 22.53 -24.07
N THR A 1097 -17.18 23.69 -23.87
CA THR A 1097 -17.89 24.96 -23.63
C THR A 1097 -17.29 26.10 -24.45
N LYS A 1098 -17.99 27.23 -24.56
CA LYS A 1098 -17.51 28.40 -25.28
C LYS A 1098 -16.26 28.97 -24.61
N GLY A 1099 -15.20 29.12 -25.39
CA GLY A 1099 -13.92 29.62 -24.90
C GLY A 1099 -13.82 31.14 -24.81
N ASN A 1100 -12.88 31.63 -24.01
CA ASN A 1100 -12.44 33.03 -24.03
C ASN A 1100 -10.93 33.17 -23.82
N ASN A 1101 -10.41 34.37 -24.09
CA ASN A 1101 -8.97 34.61 -24.16
C ASN A 1101 -8.22 34.66 -22.82
N LYS A 1102 -8.92 34.60 -21.68
CA LYS A 1102 -8.31 34.59 -20.34
C LYS A 1102 -8.19 33.18 -19.76
N MET A 1103 -8.81 32.18 -20.39
CA MET A 1103 -8.84 30.81 -19.88
C MET A 1103 -7.48 30.11 -20.08
N LYS A 1104 -6.70 29.97 -19.00
CA LYS A 1104 -5.40 29.27 -18.99
C LYS A 1104 -5.51 27.78 -18.68
N THR A 1105 -6.62 27.36 -18.10
CA THR A 1105 -6.92 25.99 -17.72
C THR A 1105 -8.31 25.62 -18.22
N ARG A 1106 -8.62 24.32 -18.25
CA ARG A 1106 -9.95 23.83 -18.63
C ARG A 1106 -11.02 24.41 -17.69
N PRO A 1107 -12.20 24.82 -18.19
CA PRO A 1107 -13.32 25.25 -17.35
C PRO A 1107 -13.84 24.11 -16.47
N LEU A 1108 -14.35 24.43 -15.27
CA LEU A 1108 -14.88 23.44 -14.35
C LEU A 1108 -16.02 22.64 -15.03
N GLY A 1109 -15.91 21.31 -15.03
CA GLY A 1109 -16.88 20.42 -15.67
C GLY A 1109 -16.72 20.22 -17.19
N PHE A 1110 -15.74 20.88 -17.82
CA PHE A 1110 -15.45 20.77 -19.25
C PHE A 1110 -14.00 20.35 -19.50
N ASP A 1111 -13.76 19.76 -20.67
CA ASP A 1111 -12.47 19.16 -21.07
C ASP A 1111 -11.74 19.98 -22.13
N SER A 1112 -12.48 20.67 -22.99
CA SER A 1112 -11.97 21.55 -24.04
C SER A 1112 -12.86 22.77 -24.20
N THR A 1113 -12.35 23.84 -24.81
CA THR A 1113 -13.16 24.98 -25.25
C THR A 1113 -13.33 25.00 -26.76
N THR A 1114 -14.37 25.67 -27.23
CA THR A 1114 -14.72 25.74 -28.66
C THR A 1114 -15.26 27.11 -29.05
N ASP A 1115 -15.27 27.39 -30.35
CA ASP A 1115 -16.01 28.49 -30.97
C ASP A 1115 -17.48 28.13 -31.28
N GLU A 1116 -17.93 26.97 -30.80
CA GLU A 1116 -19.26 26.37 -31.04
C GLU A 1116 -19.45 25.85 -32.48
N LYS A 1117 -18.42 25.89 -33.31
CA LYS A 1117 -18.47 25.45 -34.72
C LYS A 1117 -17.34 24.49 -35.07
N HIS A 1118 -16.15 25.02 -35.33
CA HIS A 1118 -15.07 24.29 -35.98
C HIS A 1118 -13.78 24.24 -35.17
N ILE A 1119 -13.60 25.12 -34.19
CA ILE A 1119 -12.36 25.24 -33.41
C ILE A 1119 -12.51 24.52 -32.08
N PHE A 1120 -11.47 23.79 -31.70
CA PHE A 1120 -11.34 23.09 -30.42
C PHE A 1120 -9.99 23.42 -29.80
N VAL A 1121 -10.00 23.85 -28.54
CA VAL A 1121 -8.79 24.18 -27.78
C VAL A 1121 -8.65 23.21 -26.62
N THR A 1122 -7.51 22.53 -26.59
CA THR A 1122 -7.15 21.55 -25.55
C THR A 1122 -6.18 22.17 -24.55
N TYR A 1123 -6.24 21.71 -23.29
CA TYR A 1123 -5.48 22.27 -22.17
C TYR A 1123 -4.42 21.31 -21.62
N HIS A 1124 -4.24 20.16 -22.25
CA HIS A 1124 -3.25 19.15 -21.88
C HIS A 1124 -2.53 18.63 -23.11
N ASP A 1125 -1.20 18.50 -23.02
CA ASP A 1125 -0.33 18.18 -24.15
C ASP A 1125 -0.63 16.79 -24.74
N ALA A 1126 -0.96 15.84 -23.87
CA ALA A 1126 -1.36 14.48 -24.26
C ALA A 1126 -2.86 14.31 -24.62
N GLN A 1127 -3.65 15.39 -24.71
CA GLN A 1127 -5.03 15.31 -25.24
C GLN A 1127 -5.06 15.13 -26.77
N ALA A 1128 -3.94 15.31 -27.47
CA ALA A 1128 -3.87 15.16 -28.92
C ALA A 1128 -2.64 14.34 -29.36
N PHE A 1129 -2.82 13.55 -30.40
CA PHE A 1129 -1.74 12.80 -31.05
C PHE A 1129 -1.70 13.18 -32.54
N ALA A 1130 -0.54 13.67 -32.98
CA ALA A 1130 -0.29 13.95 -34.40
C ALA A 1130 -0.22 12.62 -35.15
N GLU A 1131 -1.25 12.26 -35.91
CA GLU A 1131 -1.36 10.95 -36.56
C GLU A 1131 -0.69 10.96 -37.95
N TYR A 1132 -0.92 12.02 -38.72
CA TYR A 1132 -0.35 12.22 -40.05
C TYR A 1132 0.14 13.65 -40.26
N LEU A 1133 1.26 13.80 -40.95
CA LEU A 1133 1.73 15.07 -41.52
C LEU A 1133 1.48 15.06 -43.03
N ILE A 1134 0.74 16.05 -43.52
CA ILE A 1134 0.42 16.24 -44.94
C ILE A 1134 1.26 17.40 -45.47
N THR A 1135 2.09 17.15 -46.48
CA THR A 1135 2.87 18.18 -47.20
C THR A 1135 2.22 18.43 -48.56
N TYR A 1136 1.91 19.69 -48.88
CA TYR A 1136 1.19 20.11 -50.09
C TYR A 1136 1.66 21.47 -50.59
N LYS A 1137 1.28 21.86 -51.80
CA LYS A 1137 1.56 23.20 -52.38
C LYS A 1137 0.29 23.99 -52.60
#